data_AF-A0A538SFK8-F1
#
_entry.id   AF-A0A538SFK8-F1
#
_cell.length_a   1.000
_cell.length_b   1.000
_cell.length_c   1.000
_cell.angle_alpha   90.00
_cell.angle_beta   90.00
_cell.angle_gamma   90.00
#
_symmetry.space_group_name_H-M   'P 1'
#
loop_
_entity.id
_entity.type
_entity.pdbx_description
1 polymer ?
#
loop_
_entity_poly.entity_id
_entity_poly.type
_entity_poly.pdbx_seq_one_letter_code
_entity_poly.pdbx_strand_id
1 'polypeptide(L)'
;MSSRIEQLRSLGQSVWLDFIRRGHLVSGEFERLIEIGVAGVTSNPTIFHQAITESDDYDAALHELVPKGLKAVELFDALAIEDIQMACDRLRPVYERTGGLDGRVSIEVSPRLAHDTRGTIEEARRLHQAVGRDNLMVKIPATLEGLPAIATCLAEGICINVTLTFSLARYEQVMDAYLSGLEQRAAKSLPLQPMVSVASFFVSRVDTKVDKAIDEAVKELPEGTPARAELESLKGQAAVANARLAYARFKQVFSSPRFEVLRARGARVQRPLWASTSTKNPAYRDTLYVDELIGPDTVNTMPPQTLAVFNDHGVVEARVERDLDRARELFERLPRHGIPAEALIAQLEPEGVTAFARSYDALIEALEKRRRAILGRPRVSPKIAPSAVTRATHARLAQLERESFIRRLWARDETLWSGDPVHQHVARTRLGWLDAPLEMTAEIASLKAFAGQISSEGFTRAVLLGMGGSSLAPEVLSRTFGVGQRGLELTVLDSTSPAAVRAVGESHDPGTTLFVVSSKTGTTLEVLSLEKHFFEWARRARADAGRGFVAVTDPDTPLEALARTRGYRRVFTNRPDIGGRYSALSYFGLVPAALIGMDLTALLEHALDEARACGPDSVGVENFGVELGAALGELALRGRDKVTFVPGPEFEAFGDWAEQLLAESTGKDARGLVPVTGEALAPPDRYGNDRVFVAFSVNDLPRETETLLEQLEGAGHAVLRWRDPEPAALGAEFVRWEIATATIGAVIGVDPFDEPNVTEAKQATQAALERFLKDGRFAARPRLAESKGIAVEAPQAIGDLLAPRVNGRDASRGRGTTSRCWATSGARRSSTSGFSASVPPPGGSRSSPPRSATGPASCIPPASSTRGDPTPASSSSSRPTRVRTFRSRARISPSAR
;
A
#
# COMPACT_ATOMS: atom_id res chain seq x y z
N MET A 1 -12.69 -18.53 -48.47
CA MET A 1 -13.33 -19.79 -48.04
C MET A 1 -13.96 -19.56 -46.68
N SER A 2 -15.08 -20.19 -46.37
CA SER A 2 -15.70 -20.07 -45.03
C SER A 2 -14.78 -20.66 -43.97
N SER A 3 -14.65 -20.02 -42.80
CA SER A 3 -13.79 -20.49 -41.72
C SER A 3 -14.26 -21.85 -41.18
N ARG A 4 -13.39 -22.64 -40.55
CA ARG A 4 -13.86 -23.91 -39.91
C ARG A 4 -14.84 -23.62 -38.77
N ILE A 5 -14.70 -22.46 -38.13
CA ILE A 5 -15.58 -21.94 -37.07
C ILE A 5 -17.00 -21.68 -37.63
N GLU A 6 -17.11 -21.06 -38.80
CA GLU A 6 -18.40 -20.89 -39.49
C GLU A 6 -19.01 -22.23 -39.92
N GLN A 7 -18.19 -23.19 -40.35
CA GLN A 7 -18.66 -24.52 -40.74
C GLN A 7 -19.24 -25.31 -39.55
N LEU A 8 -18.67 -25.19 -38.34
CA LEU A 8 -19.25 -25.80 -37.12
C LEU A 8 -20.72 -25.37 -36.89
N ARG A 9 -21.04 -24.11 -37.21
CA ARG A 9 -22.39 -23.57 -37.05
C ARG A 9 -23.41 -24.23 -37.98
N SER A 10 -23.01 -24.71 -39.16
CA SER A 10 -23.91 -25.47 -40.05
C SER A 10 -24.20 -26.90 -39.53
N LEU A 11 -23.31 -27.43 -38.68
CA LEU A 11 -23.52 -28.67 -37.92
C LEU A 11 -24.23 -28.45 -36.57
N GLY A 12 -24.66 -27.22 -36.28
CA GLY A 12 -25.42 -26.87 -35.08
C GLY A 12 -24.58 -26.72 -33.80
N GLN A 13 -23.25 -26.58 -33.92
CA GLN A 13 -22.37 -26.24 -32.80
C GLN A 13 -21.97 -24.75 -32.84
N SER A 14 -22.26 -24.01 -31.77
CA SER A 14 -21.81 -22.62 -31.62
C SER A 14 -20.41 -22.56 -30.99
N VAL A 15 -19.54 -21.69 -31.50
CA VAL A 15 -18.19 -21.48 -30.93
C VAL A 15 -18.19 -20.26 -30.03
N TRP A 16 -17.82 -20.43 -28.77
CA TRP A 16 -17.65 -19.35 -27.80
C TRP A 16 -16.17 -19.24 -27.41
N LEU A 17 -15.77 -18.09 -26.89
CA LEU A 17 -14.41 -17.81 -26.46
C LEU A 17 -14.27 -17.99 -24.94
N ASP A 18 -13.31 -18.81 -24.50
CA ASP A 18 -12.96 -18.98 -23.07
C ASP A 18 -11.86 -17.99 -22.65
N PHE A 19 -12.13 -16.71 -22.89
CA PHE A 19 -11.19 -15.60 -22.66
C PHE A 19 -11.92 -14.25 -22.69
N ILE A 20 -11.60 -13.36 -21.76
CA ILE A 20 -11.99 -11.96 -21.79
C ILE A 20 -10.80 -11.10 -21.33
N ARG A 21 -10.53 -10.02 -22.05
CA ARG A 21 -9.44 -9.08 -21.74
C ARG A 21 -9.83 -7.70 -22.28
N ARG A 22 -9.73 -6.67 -21.43
CA ARG A 22 -10.13 -5.29 -21.74
C ARG A 22 -9.47 -4.73 -23.00
N GLY A 23 -8.17 -4.97 -23.20
CA GLY A 23 -7.43 -4.55 -24.39
C GLY A 23 -8.07 -5.03 -25.69
N HIS A 24 -8.52 -6.29 -25.76
CA HIS A 24 -9.16 -6.85 -26.96
C HIS A 24 -10.55 -6.24 -27.24
N LEU A 25 -11.27 -5.82 -26.19
CA LEU A 25 -12.59 -5.16 -26.28
C LEU A 25 -12.50 -3.69 -26.73
N VAL A 26 -11.32 -3.08 -26.54
CA VAL A 26 -11.02 -1.68 -26.90
C VAL A 26 -10.28 -1.59 -28.24
N SER A 27 -9.41 -2.55 -28.57
CA SER A 27 -8.57 -2.57 -29.78
C SER A 27 -9.29 -3.00 -31.08
N GLY A 28 -10.53 -3.45 -30.98
CA GLY A 28 -11.28 -4.05 -32.09
C GLY A 28 -10.87 -5.49 -32.43
N GLU A 29 -10.07 -6.16 -31.59
CA GLU A 29 -9.71 -7.57 -31.77
C GLU A 29 -10.87 -8.51 -31.50
N PHE A 30 -11.73 -8.17 -30.54
CA PHE A 30 -12.92 -8.97 -30.23
C PHE A 30 -13.90 -9.00 -31.40
N GLU A 31 -14.09 -7.89 -32.12
CA GLU A 31 -14.88 -7.84 -33.36
C GLU A 31 -14.31 -8.74 -34.45
N ARG A 32 -12.99 -8.77 -34.64
CA ARG A 32 -12.35 -9.69 -35.61
C ARG A 32 -12.61 -11.16 -35.29
N LEU A 33 -12.72 -11.50 -33.99
CA LEU A 33 -13.12 -12.85 -33.56
C LEU A 33 -14.60 -13.13 -33.86
N ILE A 34 -15.49 -12.15 -33.68
CA ILE A 34 -16.91 -12.26 -34.05
C ILE A 34 -17.08 -12.43 -35.56
N GLU A 35 -16.31 -11.70 -36.37
CA GLU A 35 -16.31 -11.78 -37.84
C GLU A 35 -15.94 -13.17 -38.37
N ILE A 36 -14.96 -13.85 -37.76
CA ILE A 36 -14.59 -15.24 -38.14
C ILE A 36 -15.55 -16.32 -37.60
N GLY A 37 -16.57 -15.93 -36.83
CA GLY A 37 -17.67 -16.81 -36.41
C GLY A 37 -17.85 -17.01 -34.90
N VAL A 38 -17.05 -16.36 -34.03
CA VAL A 38 -17.25 -16.46 -32.57
C VAL A 38 -18.61 -15.86 -32.18
N ALA A 39 -19.37 -16.65 -31.43
CA ALA A 39 -20.79 -16.40 -31.16
C ALA A 39 -21.11 -16.14 -29.67
N GLY A 40 -20.11 -16.14 -28.78
CA GLY A 40 -20.27 -15.86 -27.36
C GLY A 40 -18.94 -15.88 -26.62
N VAL A 41 -18.96 -15.57 -25.33
CA VAL A 41 -17.76 -15.52 -24.48
C VAL A 41 -18.05 -15.95 -23.05
N THR A 42 -17.09 -16.61 -22.41
CA THR A 42 -17.12 -16.98 -21.00
C THR A 42 -15.96 -16.35 -20.23
N SER A 43 -16.24 -15.84 -19.03
CA SER A 43 -15.20 -15.50 -18.05
C SER A 43 -15.15 -16.54 -16.92
N ASN A 44 -14.08 -16.47 -16.14
CA ASN A 44 -13.89 -17.16 -14.87
C ASN A 44 -12.81 -16.39 -14.05
N PRO A 45 -12.64 -16.65 -12.74
CA PRO A 45 -11.67 -15.93 -11.91
C PRO A 45 -10.22 -16.05 -12.39
N THR A 46 -9.82 -17.18 -12.97
CA THR A 46 -8.46 -17.38 -13.50
C THR A 46 -8.19 -16.48 -14.72
N ILE A 47 -9.16 -16.35 -15.62
CA ILE A 47 -9.05 -15.45 -16.79
C ILE A 47 -8.89 -13.99 -16.34
N PHE A 48 -9.71 -13.53 -15.40
CA PHE A 48 -9.58 -12.17 -14.85
C PHE A 48 -8.27 -11.96 -14.08
N HIS A 49 -7.81 -12.97 -13.32
CA HIS A 49 -6.50 -12.91 -12.66
C HIS A 49 -5.37 -12.65 -13.67
N GLN A 50 -5.31 -13.44 -14.74
CA GLN A 50 -4.29 -13.27 -15.77
C GLN A 50 -4.42 -11.92 -16.49
N ALA A 51 -5.63 -11.53 -16.90
CA ALA A 51 -5.86 -10.25 -17.57
C ALA A 51 -5.42 -9.05 -16.71
N ILE A 52 -5.71 -9.06 -15.41
CA ILE A 52 -5.43 -7.94 -14.49
C ILE A 52 -3.97 -7.91 -13.99
N THR A 53 -3.27 -9.05 -13.95
CA THR A 53 -1.89 -9.14 -13.43
C THR A 53 -0.82 -9.22 -14.52
N GLU A 54 -1.15 -9.72 -15.71
CA GLU A 54 -0.22 -9.89 -16.84
C GLU A 54 -0.36 -8.76 -17.90
N SER A 55 -1.12 -7.69 -17.62
CA SER A 55 -1.28 -6.54 -18.52
C SER A 55 -1.49 -5.18 -17.84
N ASP A 56 -1.31 -4.12 -18.63
CA ASP A 56 -1.56 -2.71 -18.32
C ASP A 56 -2.97 -2.23 -18.72
N ASP A 57 -3.82 -3.10 -19.26
CA ASP A 57 -5.15 -2.75 -19.80
C ASP A 57 -6.08 -2.06 -18.78
N TYR A 58 -5.87 -2.35 -17.48
CA TYR A 58 -6.74 -1.94 -16.38
C TYR A 58 -6.23 -0.69 -15.66
N ASP A 59 -5.04 -0.20 -16.00
CA ASP A 59 -4.30 0.82 -15.24
C ASP A 59 -5.06 2.14 -15.17
N ALA A 60 -5.60 2.61 -16.29
CA ALA A 60 -6.40 3.83 -16.35
C ALA A 60 -7.65 3.76 -15.45
N ALA A 61 -8.36 2.63 -15.47
CA ALA A 61 -9.56 2.43 -14.66
C ALA A 61 -9.21 2.26 -13.16
N LEU A 62 -8.12 1.57 -12.84
CA LEU A 62 -7.61 1.50 -11.47
C LEU A 62 -7.20 2.88 -10.95
N HIS A 63 -6.50 3.69 -11.75
CA HIS A 63 -6.17 5.08 -11.39
C HIS A 63 -7.40 5.98 -11.20
N GLU A 64 -8.53 5.69 -11.86
CA GLU A 64 -9.79 6.43 -11.64
C GLU A 64 -10.58 5.91 -10.43
N LEU A 65 -10.63 4.60 -10.22
CA LEU A 65 -11.48 3.95 -9.20
C LEU A 65 -10.85 3.90 -7.82
N VAL A 66 -9.53 3.74 -7.73
CA VAL A 66 -8.82 3.65 -6.44
C VAL A 66 -8.93 4.93 -5.60
N PRO A 67 -8.78 6.16 -6.15
CA PRO A 67 -9.01 7.40 -5.38
C PRO A 67 -10.45 7.59 -4.87
N LYS A 68 -11.43 6.85 -5.41
CA LYS A 68 -12.82 6.86 -4.92
C LYS A 68 -13.02 5.99 -3.67
N GLY A 69 -11.96 5.33 -3.18
CA GLY A 69 -11.96 4.56 -1.93
C GLY A 69 -12.45 3.12 -2.03
N LEU A 70 -12.69 2.60 -3.24
CA LEU A 70 -13.12 1.21 -3.45
C LEU A 70 -12.03 0.22 -2.98
N LYS A 71 -12.44 -0.87 -2.34
CA LYS A 71 -11.59 -1.99 -1.91
C LYS A 71 -11.41 -3.01 -3.04
N ALA A 72 -10.44 -3.92 -2.94
CA ALA A 72 -10.12 -4.89 -4.00
C ALA A 72 -11.32 -5.69 -4.56
N VAL A 73 -12.29 -6.09 -3.73
CA VAL A 73 -13.51 -6.77 -4.21
C VAL A 73 -14.43 -5.83 -5.01
N GLU A 74 -14.61 -4.59 -4.54
CA GLU A 74 -15.42 -3.56 -5.22
C GLU A 74 -14.75 -3.09 -6.52
N LEU A 75 -13.41 -3.04 -6.55
CA LEU A 75 -12.61 -2.80 -7.75
C LEU A 75 -12.78 -3.95 -8.75
N PHE A 76 -12.65 -5.21 -8.30
CA PHE A 76 -12.87 -6.36 -9.17
C PHE A 76 -14.27 -6.33 -9.82
N ASP A 77 -15.31 -6.14 -9.00
CA ASP A 77 -16.69 -6.02 -9.46
C ASP A 77 -16.84 -4.94 -10.53
N ALA A 78 -16.34 -3.72 -10.27
CA ALA A 78 -16.45 -2.60 -11.21
C ALA A 78 -15.78 -2.92 -12.55
N LEU A 79 -14.55 -3.44 -12.54
CA LEU A 79 -13.80 -3.79 -13.75
C LEU A 79 -14.45 -4.94 -14.53
N ALA A 80 -14.87 -6.00 -13.83
CA ALA A 80 -15.49 -7.17 -14.44
C ALA A 80 -16.88 -6.86 -15.03
N ILE A 81 -17.70 -6.05 -14.35
CA ILE A 81 -19.01 -5.63 -14.85
C ILE A 81 -18.86 -4.78 -16.11
N GLU A 82 -17.91 -3.83 -16.14
CA GLU A 82 -17.62 -3.00 -17.30
C GLU A 82 -17.16 -3.83 -18.53
N ASP A 83 -16.21 -4.75 -18.33
CA ASP A 83 -15.74 -5.66 -19.39
C ASP A 83 -16.88 -6.53 -19.95
N ILE A 84 -17.75 -7.04 -19.08
CA ILE A 84 -18.90 -7.87 -19.44
C ILE A 84 -19.97 -7.03 -20.15
N GLN A 85 -20.19 -5.78 -19.78
CA GLN A 85 -21.06 -4.84 -20.50
C GLN A 85 -20.52 -4.55 -21.90
N MET A 86 -19.23 -4.24 -22.04
CA MET A 86 -18.58 -4.03 -23.35
C MET A 86 -18.72 -5.28 -24.23
N ALA A 87 -18.41 -6.47 -23.72
CA ALA A 87 -18.59 -7.72 -24.45
C ALA A 87 -20.04 -7.98 -24.86
N CYS A 88 -21.01 -7.64 -23.99
CA CYS A 88 -22.45 -7.77 -24.31
C CYS A 88 -22.83 -6.86 -25.48
N ASP A 89 -22.34 -5.61 -25.48
CA ASP A 89 -22.66 -4.64 -26.51
C ASP A 89 -21.98 -4.97 -27.85
N ARG A 90 -20.74 -5.48 -27.84
CA ARG A 90 -20.09 -6.01 -29.07
C ARG A 90 -20.80 -7.24 -29.65
N LEU A 91 -21.31 -8.13 -28.81
CA LEU A 91 -22.04 -9.34 -29.24
C LEU A 91 -23.52 -9.09 -29.59
N ARG A 92 -24.05 -7.87 -29.39
CA ARG A 92 -25.45 -7.53 -29.69
C ARG A 92 -25.91 -7.91 -31.11
N PRO A 93 -25.13 -7.71 -32.20
CA PRO A 93 -25.56 -8.10 -33.55
C PRO A 93 -25.67 -9.62 -33.74
N VAL A 94 -24.91 -10.42 -32.98
CA VAL A 94 -25.02 -11.89 -32.97
C VAL A 94 -26.25 -12.31 -32.16
N TYR A 95 -26.48 -11.67 -31.02
CA TYR A 95 -27.67 -11.90 -30.17
C TYR A 95 -28.96 -11.67 -30.97
N GLU A 96 -29.09 -10.53 -31.64
CA GLU A 96 -30.27 -10.19 -32.45
C GLU A 96 -30.47 -11.17 -33.61
N ARG A 97 -29.43 -11.42 -34.41
CA ARG A 97 -29.47 -12.33 -35.57
C ARG A 97 -29.77 -13.79 -35.20
N THR A 98 -29.58 -14.17 -33.93
CA THR A 98 -29.89 -15.53 -33.43
C THR A 98 -31.14 -15.60 -32.57
N GLY A 99 -31.93 -14.53 -32.48
CA GLY A 99 -33.10 -14.47 -31.59
C GLY A 99 -32.72 -14.73 -30.13
N GLY A 100 -31.53 -14.30 -29.73
CA GLY A 100 -30.92 -14.52 -28.43
C GLY A 100 -30.51 -15.95 -28.12
N LEU A 101 -30.36 -16.84 -29.11
CA LEU A 101 -29.76 -18.15 -28.88
C LEU A 101 -28.27 -18.00 -28.51
N ASP A 102 -27.54 -17.22 -29.30
CA ASP A 102 -26.13 -16.87 -29.07
C ASP A 102 -25.98 -15.36 -28.84
N GLY A 103 -24.79 -14.81 -29.07
CA GLY A 103 -24.41 -13.45 -28.68
C GLY A 103 -24.28 -13.30 -27.16
N ARG A 104 -24.01 -14.40 -26.45
CA ARG A 104 -24.07 -14.48 -24.99
C ARG A 104 -22.73 -14.24 -24.32
N VAL A 105 -22.78 -13.65 -23.13
CA VAL A 105 -21.62 -13.31 -22.30
C VAL A 105 -21.83 -13.87 -20.90
N SER A 106 -20.88 -14.65 -20.37
CA SER A 106 -21.01 -15.25 -19.03
C SER A 106 -20.12 -14.56 -17.99
N ILE A 107 -20.71 -14.12 -16.87
CA ILE A 107 -20.01 -13.68 -15.65
C ILE A 107 -20.26 -14.67 -14.50
N GLU A 108 -19.24 -15.03 -13.73
CA GLU A 108 -19.33 -16.02 -12.65
C GLU A 108 -19.61 -15.37 -11.28
N VAL A 109 -20.47 -16.00 -10.47
CA VAL A 109 -20.64 -15.64 -9.05
C VAL A 109 -19.32 -15.90 -8.29
N SER A 110 -19.14 -15.27 -7.12
CA SER A 110 -17.96 -15.55 -6.29
C SER A 110 -17.85 -17.05 -5.96
N PRO A 111 -16.70 -17.72 -6.23
CA PRO A 111 -16.53 -19.14 -5.93
C PRO A 111 -16.69 -19.48 -4.44
N ARG A 112 -16.51 -18.48 -3.56
CA ARG A 112 -16.73 -18.60 -2.10
C ARG A 112 -18.19 -18.90 -1.74
N LEU A 113 -19.14 -18.65 -2.65
CA LEU A 113 -20.57 -18.92 -2.49
C LEU A 113 -20.99 -20.29 -3.03
N ALA A 114 -20.08 -21.10 -3.58
CA ALA A 114 -20.42 -22.37 -4.23
C ALA A 114 -21.14 -23.39 -3.33
N HIS A 115 -21.06 -23.24 -2.01
CA HIS A 115 -21.78 -24.04 -1.01
C HIS A 115 -22.82 -23.22 -0.20
N ASP A 116 -23.23 -22.06 -0.71
CA ASP A 116 -24.32 -21.24 -0.17
C ASP A 116 -25.35 -20.97 -1.27
N THR A 117 -26.45 -21.72 -1.25
CA THR A 117 -27.60 -21.53 -2.15
C THR A 117 -28.15 -20.10 -2.07
N ARG A 118 -28.27 -19.53 -0.87
CA ARG A 118 -28.92 -18.23 -0.68
C ARG A 118 -28.02 -17.10 -1.17
N GLY A 119 -26.76 -17.09 -0.74
CA GLY A 119 -25.75 -16.13 -1.20
C GLY A 119 -25.58 -16.19 -2.71
N THR A 120 -25.56 -17.39 -3.31
CA THR A 120 -25.51 -17.56 -4.77
C THR A 120 -26.70 -16.91 -5.49
N ILE A 121 -27.93 -17.06 -4.97
CA ILE A 121 -29.13 -16.43 -5.56
C ILE A 121 -29.07 -14.91 -5.43
N GLU A 122 -28.71 -14.39 -4.25
CA GLU A 122 -28.60 -12.95 -3.99
C GLU A 122 -27.53 -12.30 -4.89
N GLU A 123 -26.38 -12.97 -5.05
CA GLU A 123 -25.30 -12.53 -5.93
C GLU A 123 -25.67 -12.61 -7.42
N ALA A 124 -26.34 -13.68 -7.85
CA ALA A 124 -26.79 -13.82 -9.24
C ALA A 124 -27.77 -12.71 -9.65
N ARG A 125 -28.69 -12.34 -8.75
CA ARG A 125 -29.58 -11.18 -8.95
C ARG A 125 -28.80 -9.88 -9.03
N ARG A 126 -27.84 -9.65 -8.12
CA ARG A 126 -26.99 -8.46 -8.09
C ARG A 126 -26.22 -8.28 -9.41
N LEU A 127 -25.51 -9.32 -9.86
CA LEU A 127 -24.74 -9.29 -11.10
C LEU A 127 -25.64 -9.07 -12.33
N HIS A 128 -26.80 -9.75 -12.38
CA HIS A 128 -27.76 -9.56 -13.47
C HIS A 128 -28.27 -8.11 -13.55
N GLN A 129 -28.62 -7.52 -12.39
CA GLN A 129 -29.08 -6.13 -12.30
C GLN A 129 -27.96 -5.13 -12.64
N ALA A 130 -26.74 -5.35 -12.13
CA ALA A 130 -25.63 -4.41 -12.30
C ALA A 130 -25.09 -4.37 -13.74
N VAL A 131 -25.02 -5.52 -14.42
CA VAL A 131 -24.66 -5.57 -15.84
C VAL A 131 -25.78 -4.99 -16.71
N GLY A 132 -27.05 -5.33 -16.45
CA GLY A 132 -28.19 -4.72 -17.13
C GLY A 132 -28.18 -4.93 -18.65
N ARG A 133 -27.93 -6.16 -19.12
CA ARG A 133 -27.93 -6.55 -20.55
C ARG A 133 -28.63 -7.91 -20.74
N ASP A 134 -29.59 -7.98 -21.67
CA ASP A 134 -30.42 -9.17 -21.89
C ASP A 134 -29.64 -10.40 -22.39
N ASN A 135 -28.47 -10.17 -23.00
CA ASN A 135 -27.58 -11.20 -23.52
C ASN A 135 -26.54 -11.71 -22.49
N LEU A 136 -26.58 -11.20 -21.26
CA LEU A 136 -25.85 -11.78 -20.13
C LEU A 136 -26.32 -13.20 -19.82
N MET A 137 -25.41 -14.01 -19.31
CA MET A 137 -25.68 -15.20 -18.52
C MET A 137 -24.91 -15.12 -17.20
N VAL A 138 -25.56 -15.42 -16.08
CA VAL A 138 -24.85 -15.59 -14.80
C VAL A 138 -24.38 -17.04 -14.71
N LYS A 139 -23.13 -17.24 -14.32
CA LYS A 139 -22.48 -18.54 -14.28
C LYS A 139 -22.42 -19.06 -12.85
N ILE A 140 -23.00 -20.25 -12.63
CA ILE A 140 -23.20 -20.85 -11.30
C ILE A 140 -22.61 -22.28 -11.30
N PRO A 141 -21.75 -22.65 -10.35
CA PRO A 141 -21.27 -24.02 -10.19
C PRO A 141 -22.39 -25.05 -9.99
N ALA A 142 -22.24 -26.23 -10.58
CA ALA A 142 -23.14 -27.37 -10.44
C ALA A 142 -22.99 -28.11 -9.10
N THR A 143 -22.67 -27.43 -8.00
CA THR A 143 -22.66 -28.05 -6.66
C THR A 143 -24.07 -28.44 -6.23
N LEU A 144 -24.20 -29.29 -5.20
CA LEU A 144 -25.51 -29.64 -4.63
C LEU A 144 -26.28 -28.39 -4.19
N GLU A 145 -25.58 -27.41 -3.64
CA GLU A 145 -26.13 -26.13 -3.18
C GLU A 145 -26.40 -25.15 -4.35
N GLY A 146 -25.67 -25.29 -5.47
CA GLY A 146 -25.86 -24.51 -6.69
C GLY A 146 -27.10 -24.92 -7.50
N LEU A 147 -27.47 -26.20 -7.52
CA LEU A 147 -28.66 -26.71 -8.23
C LEU A 147 -29.98 -25.97 -7.89
N PRO A 148 -30.38 -25.80 -6.62
CA PRO A 148 -31.58 -25.02 -6.28
C PRO A 148 -31.44 -23.52 -6.60
N ALA A 149 -30.22 -22.97 -6.57
CA ALA A 149 -29.97 -21.59 -7.00
C ALA A 149 -30.18 -21.42 -8.51
N ILE A 150 -29.68 -22.35 -9.33
CA ILE A 150 -29.89 -22.40 -10.78
C ILE A 150 -31.39 -22.43 -11.10
N ALA A 151 -32.15 -23.33 -10.48
CA ALA A 151 -33.59 -23.43 -10.70
C ALA A 151 -34.34 -22.13 -10.31
N THR A 152 -33.98 -21.52 -9.18
CA THR A 152 -34.58 -20.27 -8.70
C THR A 152 -34.30 -19.10 -9.65
N CYS A 153 -33.04 -18.91 -10.06
CA CYS A 153 -32.65 -17.82 -10.96
C CYS A 153 -33.30 -17.96 -12.35
N LEU A 154 -33.39 -19.18 -12.88
CA LEU A 154 -34.12 -19.47 -14.13
C LEU A 154 -35.62 -19.18 -14.00
N ALA A 155 -36.23 -19.51 -12.85
CA ALA A 155 -37.64 -19.21 -12.59
C ALA A 155 -37.91 -17.69 -12.62
N GLU A 156 -36.98 -16.90 -12.08
CA GLU A 156 -37.03 -15.44 -12.04
C GLU A 156 -36.76 -14.79 -13.41
N GLY A 157 -36.04 -15.47 -14.30
CA GLY A 157 -35.79 -15.03 -15.68
C GLY A 157 -34.33 -14.70 -15.98
N ILE A 158 -33.41 -15.03 -15.07
CA ILE A 158 -31.98 -14.87 -15.25
C ILE A 158 -31.49 -16.07 -16.09
N CYS A 159 -30.86 -15.81 -17.24
CA CYS A 159 -30.24 -16.87 -18.05
C CYS A 159 -28.98 -17.39 -17.36
N ILE A 160 -28.85 -18.72 -17.20
CA ILE A 160 -27.77 -19.33 -16.41
C ILE A 160 -26.81 -20.17 -17.26
N ASN A 161 -25.51 -19.94 -17.09
CA ASN A 161 -24.45 -20.84 -17.54
C ASN A 161 -24.07 -21.75 -16.36
N VAL A 162 -24.49 -23.01 -16.38
CA VAL A 162 -24.14 -23.94 -15.32
C VAL A 162 -22.70 -24.41 -15.53
N THR A 163 -21.83 -24.35 -14.52
CA THR A 163 -20.39 -24.66 -14.67
C THR A 163 -19.91 -25.76 -13.73
N LEU A 164 -18.66 -26.21 -13.88
CA LEU A 164 -18.06 -27.31 -13.12
C LEU A 164 -18.89 -28.61 -13.17
N THR A 165 -19.53 -28.89 -14.31
CA THR A 165 -20.21 -30.18 -14.53
C THR A 165 -19.20 -31.18 -15.11
N PHE A 166 -19.07 -32.35 -14.47
CA PHE A 166 -18.09 -33.38 -14.85
C PHE A 166 -18.71 -34.78 -15.02
N SER A 167 -19.58 -35.20 -14.09
CA SER A 167 -20.18 -36.53 -14.11
C SER A 167 -21.55 -36.54 -14.79
N LEU A 168 -21.92 -37.68 -15.36
CA LEU A 168 -23.24 -37.91 -15.96
C LEU A 168 -24.37 -37.71 -14.93
N ALA A 169 -24.19 -38.26 -13.73
CA ALA A 169 -25.14 -38.11 -12.62
C ALA A 169 -25.36 -36.64 -12.23
N ARG A 170 -24.29 -35.83 -12.19
CA ARG A 170 -24.46 -34.39 -11.96
C ARG A 170 -25.16 -33.70 -13.12
N TYR A 171 -24.83 -34.07 -14.35
CA TYR A 171 -25.43 -33.44 -15.52
C TYR A 171 -26.95 -33.71 -15.61
N GLU A 172 -27.40 -34.92 -15.26
CA GLU A 172 -28.83 -35.23 -15.13
C GLU A 172 -29.53 -34.32 -14.10
N GLN A 173 -28.90 -34.06 -12.95
CA GLN A 173 -29.42 -33.12 -11.94
C GLN A 173 -29.41 -31.65 -12.42
N VAL A 174 -28.43 -31.25 -13.23
CA VAL A 174 -28.37 -29.92 -13.85
C VAL A 174 -29.52 -29.72 -14.83
N MET A 175 -29.84 -30.74 -15.64
CA MET A 175 -30.99 -30.71 -16.54
C MET A 175 -32.32 -30.73 -15.77
N ASP A 176 -32.42 -31.47 -14.66
CA ASP A 176 -33.60 -31.44 -13.78
C ASP A 176 -33.82 -30.06 -13.14
N ALA A 177 -32.76 -29.41 -12.65
CA ALA A 177 -32.82 -28.05 -12.12
C ALA A 177 -33.24 -27.03 -13.21
N TYR A 178 -32.79 -27.21 -14.45
CA TYR A 178 -33.20 -26.39 -15.59
C TYR A 178 -34.71 -26.52 -15.89
N LEU A 179 -35.20 -27.76 -16.04
CA LEU A 179 -36.61 -28.02 -16.29
C LEU A 179 -37.48 -27.50 -15.14
N SER A 180 -37.08 -27.75 -13.90
CA SER A 180 -37.78 -27.28 -12.69
C SER A 180 -37.87 -25.75 -12.61
N GLY A 181 -36.81 -25.02 -12.98
CA GLY A 181 -36.84 -23.57 -13.05
C GLY A 181 -37.80 -23.04 -14.11
N LEU A 182 -37.81 -23.66 -15.31
CA LEU A 182 -38.77 -23.32 -16.36
C LEU A 182 -40.21 -23.64 -15.96
N GLU A 183 -40.46 -24.76 -15.28
CA GLU A 183 -41.79 -25.15 -14.78
C GLU A 183 -42.31 -24.14 -13.74
N GLN A 184 -41.47 -23.71 -12.80
CA GLN A 184 -41.81 -22.66 -11.83
C GLN A 184 -42.13 -21.32 -12.51
N ARG A 185 -41.40 -20.96 -13.58
CA ARG A 185 -41.69 -19.77 -14.39
C ARG A 185 -43.02 -19.91 -15.16
N ALA A 186 -43.23 -21.08 -15.74
CA ALA A 186 -44.41 -21.44 -16.52
C ALA A 186 -45.68 -21.45 -15.65
N ALA A 187 -45.59 -21.90 -14.40
CA ALA A 187 -46.67 -21.88 -13.42
C ALA A 187 -47.08 -20.45 -13.01
N LYS A 188 -46.15 -19.49 -13.07
CA LYS A 188 -46.42 -18.05 -12.88
C LYS A 188 -46.91 -17.34 -14.15
N SER A 189 -47.20 -18.07 -15.22
CA SER A 189 -47.58 -17.55 -16.55
C SER A 189 -46.57 -16.56 -17.17
N LEU A 190 -45.31 -16.61 -16.75
CA LEU A 190 -44.25 -15.76 -17.29
C LEU A 190 -43.69 -16.35 -18.61
N PRO A 191 -43.20 -15.51 -19.55
CA PRO A 191 -42.65 -15.99 -20.83
C PRO A 191 -41.42 -16.87 -20.65
N LEU A 192 -41.36 -17.99 -21.39
CA LEU A 192 -40.18 -18.86 -21.45
C LEU A 192 -39.19 -18.46 -22.56
N GLN A 193 -39.54 -17.50 -23.43
CA GLN A 193 -38.61 -16.85 -24.35
C GLN A 193 -38.27 -15.44 -23.85
N PRO A 194 -37.03 -14.95 -24.05
CA PRO A 194 -35.90 -15.58 -24.76
C PRO A 194 -34.96 -16.37 -23.82
N MET A 195 -35.48 -17.12 -22.84
CA MET A 195 -34.64 -17.86 -21.89
C MET A 195 -33.72 -18.86 -22.60
N VAL A 196 -32.45 -18.85 -22.22
CA VAL A 196 -31.48 -19.87 -22.59
C VAL A 196 -30.69 -20.29 -21.36
N SER A 197 -30.17 -21.51 -21.40
CA SER A 197 -29.15 -21.97 -20.48
C SER A 197 -28.16 -22.84 -21.25
N VAL A 198 -26.94 -22.91 -20.73
CA VAL A 198 -25.91 -23.84 -21.21
C VAL A 198 -25.37 -24.60 -20.00
N ALA A 199 -24.98 -25.85 -20.21
CA ALA A 199 -24.32 -26.67 -19.19
C ALA A 199 -22.86 -26.90 -19.60
N SER A 200 -21.95 -26.14 -19.00
CA SER A 200 -20.50 -26.23 -19.21
C SER A 200 -19.95 -27.54 -18.63
N PHE A 201 -19.90 -28.54 -19.49
CA PHE A 201 -19.42 -29.89 -19.24
C PHE A 201 -17.92 -29.97 -19.56
N PHE A 202 -17.10 -30.25 -18.56
CA PHE A 202 -15.64 -30.14 -18.66
C PHE A 202 -15.01 -31.40 -19.27
N VAL A 203 -14.17 -31.22 -20.28
CA VAL A 203 -13.59 -32.31 -21.07
C VAL A 203 -12.18 -32.67 -20.59
N SER A 204 -11.15 -31.87 -20.90
CA SER A 204 -9.74 -32.31 -20.76
C SER A 204 -9.32 -32.71 -19.34
N ARG A 205 -9.98 -32.19 -18.31
CA ARG A 205 -9.71 -32.53 -16.90
C ARG A 205 -10.02 -33.99 -16.57
N VAL A 206 -10.96 -34.62 -17.30
CA VAL A 206 -11.30 -36.03 -17.15
C VAL A 206 -10.13 -36.91 -17.55
N ASP A 207 -9.58 -36.73 -18.75
CA ASP A 207 -8.41 -37.48 -19.20
C ASP A 207 -7.20 -37.20 -18.29
N THR A 208 -6.91 -35.94 -17.92
CA THR A 208 -5.82 -35.63 -16.97
C THR A 208 -5.93 -36.39 -15.64
N LYS A 209 -7.14 -36.66 -15.14
CA LYS A 209 -7.38 -37.39 -13.89
C LYS A 209 -7.35 -38.91 -14.08
N VAL A 210 -8.00 -39.41 -15.12
CA VAL A 210 -8.10 -40.85 -15.43
C VAL A 210 -6.77 -41.39 -15.95
N ASP A 211 -6.09 -40.67 -16.85
CA ASP A 211 -4.77 -41.04 -17.36
C ASP A 211 -3.72 -41.10 -16.26
N LYS A 212 -3.81 -40.25 -15.23
CA LYS A 212 -2.93 -40.32 -14.05
C LYS A 212 -3.18 -41.60 -13.24
N ALA A 213 -4.44 -42.00 -13.06
CA ALA A 213 -4.77 -43.27 -12.40
C ALA A 213 -4.34 -44.48 -13.24
N ILE A 214 -4.43 -44.39 -14.58
CA ILE A 214 -3.84 -45.36 -15.50
C ILE A 214 -2.31 -45.43 -15.31
N ASP A 215 -1.61 -44.30 -15.31
CA ASP A 215 -0.14 -44.23 -15.13
C ASP A 215 0.33 -44.71 -13.74
N GLU A 216 -0.53 -44.63 -12.73
CA GLU A 216 -0.28 -45.22 -11.41
C GLU A 216 -0.49 -46.73 -11.44
N ALA A 217 -1.60 -47.23 -12.00
CA ALA A 217 -1.87 -48.67 -12.12
C ALA A 217 -0.90 -49.40 -13.06
N VAL A 218 -0.42 -48.76 -14.13
CA VAL A 218 0.56 -49.32 -15.09
C VAL A 218 1.93 -49.61 -14.44
N LYS A 219 2.32 -48.87 -13.40
CA LYS A 219 3.60 -49.09 -12.68
C LYS A 219 3.60 -50.39 -11.87
N GLU A 220 2.44 -50.82 -11.40
CA GLU A 220 2.25 -52.08 -10.66
C GLU A 220 2.19 -53.31 -11.60
N LEU A 221 2.19 -53.10 -12.94
CA LEU A 221 2.13 -54.16 -13.94
C LEU A 221 3.50 -54.40 -14.61
N PRO A 222 3.97 -55.65 -14.72
CA PRO A 222 5.23 -55.96 -15.39
C PRO A 222 5.25 -55.52 -16.86
N GLU A 223 6.41 -55.06 -17.32
CA GLU A 223 6.63 -54.66 -18.71
C GLU A 223 6.36 -55.81 -19.69
N GLY A 224 5.81 -55.47 -20.86
CA GLY A 224 5.46 -56.43 -21.92
C GLY A 224 4.23 -57.31 -21.64
N THR A 225 3.52 -57.14 -20.52
CA THR A 225 2.31 -57.92 -20.25
C THR A 225 1.10 -57.42 -21.07
N PRO A 226 0.21 -58.32 -21.54
CA PRO A 226 -1.00 -57.92 -22.28
C PRO A 226 -1.91 -56.98 -21.48
N ALA A 227 -2.04 -57.19 -20.17
CA ALA A 227 -2.83 -56.34 -19.28
C ALA A 227 -2.29 -54.90 -19.20
N ARG A 228 -0.97 -54.71 -19.26
CA ARG A 228 -0.34 -53.39 -19.30
C ARG A 228 -0.57 -52.70 -20.65
N ALA A 229 -0.36 -53.41 -21.76
CA ALA A 229 -0.61 -52.86 -23.09
C ALA A 229 -2.10 -52.52 -23.31
N GLU A 230 -3.02 -53.36 -22.80
CA GLU A 230 -4.45 -53.05 -22.79
C GLU A 230 -4.73 -51.77 -22.01
N LEU A 231 -4.19 -51.64 -20.80
CA LEU A 231 -4.45 -50.51 -19.92
C LEU A 231 -3.84 -49.20 -20.44
N GLU A 232 -2.61 -49.22 -20.94
CA GLU A 232 -1.97 -48.10 -21.63
C GLU A 232 -2.78 -47.65 -22.86
N SER A 233 -3.44 -48.58 -23.57
CA SER A 233 -4.30 -48.24 -24.71
C SER A 233 -5.55 -47.43 -24.35
N LEU A 234 -6.00 -47.46 -23.08
CA LEU A 234 -7.21 -46.75 -22.63
C LEU A 234 -7.01 -45.25 -22.41
N LYS A 235 -5.76 -44.77 -22.37
CA LYS A 235 -5.44 -43.36 -22.09
C LYS A 235 -6.01 -42.42 -23.16
N GLY A 236 -6.47 -41.24 -22.74
CA GLY A 236 -7.04 -40.22 -23.63
C GLY A 236 -8.39 -40.57 -24.26
N GLN A 237 -9.07 -41.63 -23.79
CA GLN A 237 -10.40 -42.02 -24.28
C GLN A 237 -11.54 -41.57 -23.33
N ALA A 238 -11.25 -41.31 -22.05
CA ALA A 238 -12.26 -41.15 -21.01
C ALA A 238 -13.06 -39.84 -21.12
N ALA A 239 -12.41 -38.73 -21.45
CA ALA A 239 -13.07 -37.43 -21.59
C ALA A 239 -14.05 -37.39 -22.75
N VAL A 240 -13.63 -37.89 -23.93
CA VAL A 240 -14.49 -37.98 -25.12
C VAL A 240 -15.64 -38.94 -24.84
N ALA A 241 -15.39 -40.14 -24.30
CA ALA A 241 -16.44 -41.10 -23.96
C ALA A 241 -17.47 -40.50 -22.99
N ASN A 242 -17.03 -39.83 -21.91
CA ASN A 242 -17.90 -39.17 -20.94
C ASN A 242 -18.77 -38.08 -21.60
N ALA A 243 -18.19 -37.23 -22.44
CA ALA A 243 -18.92 -36.17 -23.14
C ALA A 243 -19.93 -36.73 -24.18
N ARG A 244 -19.60 -37.80 -24.91
CA ARG A 244 -20.54 -38.48 -25.82
C ARG A 244 -21.72 -39.09 -25.04
N LEU A 245 -21.47 -39.71 -23.88
CA LEU A 245 -22.52 -40.23 -23.00
C LEU A 245 -23.38 -39.11 -22.39
N ALA A 246 -22.78 -37.97 -22.03
CA ALA A 246 -23.50 -36.79 -21.58
C ALA A 246 -24.44 -36.25 -22.67
N TYR A 247 -23.96 -36.18 -23.91
CA TYR A 247 -24.78 -35.79 -25.06
C TYR A 247 -25.93 -36.77 -25.35
N ALA A 248 -25.72 -38.07 -25.14
CA ALA A 248 -26.80 -39.06 -25.22
C ALA A 248 -27.88 -38.83 -24.12
N ARG A 249 -27.47 -38.49 -22.89
CA ARG A 249 -28.41 -38.09 -21.81
C ARG A 249 -29.17 -36.82 -22.14
N PHE A 250 -28.49 -35.81 -22.70
CA PHE A 250 -29.11 -34.58 -23.21
C PHE A 250 -30.24 -34.89 -24.19
N LYS A 251 -29.98 -35.69 -25.23
CA LYS A 251 -31.03 -36.11 -26.19
C LYS A 251 -32.18 -36.86 -25.53
N GLN A 252 -31.90 -37.71 -24.54
CA GLN A 252 -32.92 -38.45 -23.79
C GLN A 252 -33.84 -37.51 -22.97
N VAL A 253 -33.27 -36.51 -22.28
CA VAL A 253 -34.05 -35.59 -21.43
C VAL A 253 -34.82 -34.57 -22.27
N PHE A 254 -34.21 -33.99 -23.31
CA PHE A 254 -34.84 -32.97 -24.16
C PHE A 254 -35.71 -33.54 -25.30
N SER A 255 -35.93 -34.85 -25.32
CA SER A 255 -37.03 -35.50 -26.07
C SER A 255 -38.14 -36.06 -25.14
N SER A 256 -38.05 -35.82 -23.83
CA SER A 256 -39.03 -36.32 -22.86
C SER A 256 -40.37 -35.56 -22.93
N PRO A 257 -41.50 -36.21 -22.59
CA PRO A 257 -42.80 -35.55 -22.50
C PRO A 257 -42.83 -34.34 -21.55
N ARG A 258 -41.98 -34.32 -20.51
CA ARG A 258 -41.81 -33.19 -19.59
C ARG A 258 -41.31 -31.95 -20.33
N PHE A 259 -40.30 -32.10 -21.18
CA PHE A 259 -39.78 -30.98 -21.96
C PHE A 259 -40.74 -30.57 -23.09
N GLU A 260 -41.46 -31.51 -23.72
CA GLU A 260 -42.43 -31.18 -24.78
C GLU A 260 -43.50 -30.16 -24.34
N VAL A 261 -44.00 -30.29 -23.10
CA VAL A 261 -44.95 -29.33 -22.51
C VAL A 261 -44.36 -27.92 -22.38
N LEU A 262 -43.08 -27.81 -22.04
CA LEU A 262 -42.36 -26.53 -21.96
C LEU A 262 -42.03 -25.99 -23.35
N ARG A 263 -41.65 -26.86 -24.29
CA ARG A 263 -41.33 -26.52 -25.69
C ARG A 263 -42.55 -25.95 -26.42
N ALA A 264 -43.74 -26.51 -26.19
CA ALA A 264 -45.01 -25.96 -26.67
C ALA A 264 -45.31 -24.54 -26.13
N ARG A 265 -44.69 -24.15 -25.00
CA ARG A 265 -44.73 -22.79 -24.42
C ARG A 265 -43.51 -21.93 -24.79
N GLY A 266 -42.72 -22.36 -25.77
CA GLY A 266 -41.57 -21.64 -26.33
C GLY A 266 -40.22 -21.92 -25.66
N ALA A 267 -40.14 -22.85 -24.70
CA ALA A 267 -38.85 -23.20 -24.09
C ALA A 267 -37.83 -23.72 -25.12
N ARG A 268 -36.56 -23.43 -24.86
CA ARG A 268 -35.40 -23.95 -25.60
C ARG A 268 -34.75 -25.10 -24.83
N VAL A 269 -33.89 -25.87 -25.50
CA VAL A 269 -33.08 -26.87 -24.82
C VAL A 269 -31.93 -26.20 -24.04
N GLN A 270 -31.50 -26.79 -22.92
CA GLN A 270 -30.25 -26.40 -22.27
C GLN A 270 -29.10 -27.06 -23.04
N ARG A 271 -28.42 -26.29 -23.88
CA ARG A 271 -27.34 -26.81 -24.74
C ARG A 271 -26.16 -27.33 -23.90
N PRO A 272 -25.60 -28.52 -24.18
CA PRO A 272 -24.30 -28.91 -23.66
C PRO A 272 -23.25 -27.92 -24.17
N LEU A 273 -22.39 -27.44 -23.28
CA LEU A 273 -21.26 -26.59 -23.62
C LEU A 273 -19.97 -27.32 -23.26
N TRP A 274 -19.18 -27.69 -24.25
CA TRP A 274 -17.90 -28.35 -24.04
C TRP A 274 -16.88 -27.33 -23.55
N ALA A 275 -16.44 -27.50 -22.30
CA ALA A 275 -15.51 -26.60 -21.62
C ALA A 275 -14.17 -27.28 -21.36
N SER A 276 -13.09 -26.49 -21.26
CA SER A 276 -11.73 -27.02 -21.11
C SER A 276 -11.38 -28.00 -22.25
N THR A 277 -11.54 -27.55 -23.49
CA THR A 277 -11.37 -28.35 -24.73
C THR A 277 -9.97 -28.25 -25.35
N SER A 278 -9.00 -27.64 -24.66
CA SER A 278 -7.58 -27.72 -25.06
C SER A 278 -6.97 -29.06 -24.64
N THR A 279 -6.35 -29.76 -25.58
CA THR A 279 -5.52 -30.93 -25.28
C THR A 279 -4.39 -30.58 -24.31
N LYS A 280 -4.17 -31.43 -23.30
CA LYS A 280 -3.16 -31.23 -22.24
C LYS A 280 -1.95 -32.16 -22.35
N ASN A 281 -2.09 -33.27 -23.07
CA ASN A 281 -1.04 -34.25 -23.30
C ASN A 281 -0.51 -34.08 -24.74
N PRO A 282 0.78 -33.75 -24.94
CA PRO A 282 1.37 -33.60 -26.28
C PRO A 282 1.33 -34.85 -27.17
N ALA A 283 1.08 -36.04 -26.59
CA ALA A 283 0.90 -37.28 -27.35
C ALA A 283 -0.47 -37.37 -28.05
N TYR A 284 -1.42 -36.50 -27.73
CA TYR A 284 -2.75 -36.46 -28.34
C TYR A 284 -2.84 -35.32 -29.36
N ARG A 285 -3.77 -35.44 -30.31
CA ARG A 285 -4.07 -34.37 -31.26
C ARG A 285 -4.50 -33.12 -30.48
N ASP A 286 -3.89 -31.99 -30.78
CA ASP A 286 -4.22 -30.67 -30.22
C ASP A 286 -5.67 -30.22 -30.46
N THR A 287 -6.29 -30.76 -31.52
CA THR A 287 -7.68 -30.62 -31.95
C THR A 287 -8.65 -31.66 -31.37
N LEU A 288 -8.17 -32.69 -30.64
CA LEU A 288 -8.92 -33.89 -30.24
C LEU A 288 -10.34 -33.60 -29.70
N TYR A 289 -10.45 -32.76 -28.67
CA TYR A 289 -11.72 -32.52 -27.98
C TYR A 289 -12.69 -31.63 -28.77
N VAL A 290 -12.19 -30.87 -29.76
CA VAL A 290 -13.08 -30.12 -30.65
C VAL A 290 -13.65 -31.07 -31.69
N ASP A 291 -12.77 -31.73 -32.46
CA ASP A 291 -13.13 -32.69 -33.52
C ASP A 291 -14.16 -33.74 -33.07
N GLU A 292 -13.94 -34.37 -31.91
CA GLU A 292 -14.73 -35.52 -31.47
C GLU A 292 -16.09 -35.17 -30.85
N LEU A 293 -16.34 -33.90 -30.54
CA LEU A 293 -17.51 -33.43 -29.79
C LEU A 293 -18.42 -32.48 -30.59
N ILE A 294 -18.24 -32.40 -31.91
CA ILE A 294 -19.12 -31.66 -32.81
C ILE A 294 -20.48 -32.37 -32.90
N GLY A 295 -21.56 -31.60 -32.71
CA GLY A 295 -22.95 -32.06 -32.89
C GLY A 295 -23.97 -30.94 -32.72
N PRO A 296 -25.24 -31.18 -33.12
CA PRO A 296 -26.29 -30.16 -33.07
C PRO A 296 -26.69 -29.80 -31.65
N ASP A 297 -27.22 -28.58 -31.48
CA ASP A 297 -27.63 -28.00 -30.20
C ASP A 297 -26.53 -27.98 -29.13
N THR A 298 -25.25 -27.87 -29.54
CA THR A 298 -24.11 -27.76 -28.62
C THR A 298 -23.40 -26.41 -28.71
N VAL A 299 -22.57 -26.13 -27.72
CA VAL A 299 -21.60 -25.03 -27.70
C VAL A 299 -20.22 -25.63 -27.41
N ASN A 300 -19.15 -25.04 -27.94
CA ASN A 300 -17.78 -25.34 -27.51
C ASN A 300 -17.10 -24.02 -27.13
N THR A 301 -16.63 -23.90 -25.88
CA THR A 301 -15.88 -22.70 -25.43
C THR A 301 -14.39 -22.99 -25.50
N MET A 302 -13.69 -22.25 -26.37
CA MET A 302 -12.28 -22.48 -26.69
C MET A 302 -11.44 -21.28 -26.26
N PRO A 303 -10.28 -21.48 -25.62
CA PRO A 303 -9.31 -20.41 -25.49
C PRO A 303 -8.71 -20.05 -26.87
N PRO A 304 -8.15 -18.83 -27.05
CA PRO A 304 -7.68 -18.33 -28.35
C PRO A 304 -6.73 -19.28 -29.10
N GLN A 305 -5.87 -20.00 -28.38
CA GLN A 305 -4.90 -20.94 -28.95
C GLN A 305 -5.59 -22.17 -29.56
N THR A 306 -6.56 -22.77 -28.86
CA THR A 306 -7.35 -23.90 -29.36
C THR A 306 -8.23 -23.47 -30.54
N LEU A 307 -8.79 -22.26 -30.49
CA LEU A 307 -9.56 -21.69 -31.59
C LEU A 307 -8.70 -21.53 -32.87
N ALA A 308 -7.48 -21.01 -32.74
CA ALA A 308 -6.56 -20.83 -33.85
C ALA A 308 -6.11 -22.17 -34.45
N VAL A 309 -5.69 -23.13 -33.61
CA VAL A 309 -5.30 -24.49 -33.99
C VAL A 309 -6.43 -25.22 -34.72
N PHE A 310 -7.66 -25.18 -34.19
CA PHE A 310 -8.80 -25.78 -34.85
C PHE A 310 -9.12 -25.12 -36.20
N ASN A 311 -9.01 -23.79 -36.30
CA ASN A 311 -9.27 -23.10 -37.56
C ASN A 311 -8.20 -23.39 -38.63
N ASP A 312 -6.96 -23.67 -38.25
CA ASP A 312 -5.85 -24.04 -39.13
C ASP A 312 -6.03 -25.45 -39.74
N HIS A 313 -6.23 -26.48 -38.91
CA HIS A 313 -6.23 -27.89 -39.37
C HIS A 313 -7.25 -28.82 -38.70
N GLY A 314 -8.21 -28.32 -37.93
CA GLY A 314 -9.29 -29.12 -37.33
C GLY A 314 -10.21 -29.81 -38.34
N VAL A 315 -10.93 -30.85 -37.90
CA VAL A 315 -11.81 -31.66 -38.74
C VAL A 315 -13.27 -31.36 -38.41
N VAL A 316 -13.98 -30.73 -39.35
CA VAL A 316 -15.39 -30.34 -39.18
C VAL A 316 -16.31 -31.50 -39.59
N GLU A 317 -16.66 -32.35 -38.63
CA GLU A 317 -17.53 -33.51 -38.85
C GLU A 317 -18.34 -33.81 -37.58
N ALA A 318 -19.64 -34.09 -37.67
CA ALA A 318 -20.44 -34.42 -36.49
C ALA A 318 -20.04 -35.80 -35.91
N ARG A 319 -19.39 -35.82 -34.74
CA ARG A 319 -18.79 -37.01 -34.12
C ARG A 319 -19.31 -37.36 -32.73
N VAL A 320 -20.06 -36.46 -32.08
CA VAL A 320 -20.48 -36.64 -30.67
C VAL A 320 -21.39 -37.86 -30.44
N GLU A 321 -22.05 -38.38 -31.48
CA GLU A 321 -22.88 -39.61 -31.41
C GLU A 321 -22.15 -40.90 -31.82
N ARG A 322 -20.85 -40.85 -32.15
CA ARG A 322 -20.09 -42.03 -32.58
C ARG A 322 -19.82 -43.01 -31.44
N ASP A 323 -19.87 -44.30 -31.75
CA ASP A 323 -19.40 -45.42 -30.92
C ASP A 323 -19.87 -45.37 -29.46
N LEU A 324 -21.14 -45.02 -29.22
CA LEU A 324 -21.71 -44.91 -27.86
C LEU A 324 -21.60 -46.21 -27.06
N ASP A 325 -21.64 -47.38 -27.71
CA ASP A 325 -21.44 -48.67 -27.03
C ASP A 325 -20.00 -48.82 -26.53
N ARG A 326 -19.00 -48.50 -27.37
CA ARG A 326 -17.58 -48.46 -26.95
C ARG A 326 -17.34 -47.44 -25.82
N ALA A 327 -18.06 -46.32 -25.83
CA ALA A 327 -18.00 -45.35 -24.73
C ALA A 327 -18.52 -45.93 -23.41
N ARG A 328 -19.59 -46.76 -23.43
CA ARG A 328 -20.06 -47.51 -22.24
C ARG A 328 -19.06 -48.58 -21.82
N GLU A 329 -18.60 -49.40 -22.76
CA GLU A 329 -17.61 -50.46 -22.52
C GLU A 329 -16.33 -49.94 -21.86
N LEU A 330 -15.88 -48.72 -22.20
CA LEU A 330 -14.72 -48.10 -21.54
C LEU A 330 -14.94 -47.93 -20.03
N PHE A 331 -16.11 -47.42 -19.62
CA PHE A 331 -16.46 -47.25 -18.20
C PHE A 331 -16.74 -48.57 -17.49
N GLU A 332 -17.10 -49.64 -18.21
CA GLU A 332 -17.16 -51.00 -17.66
C GLU A 332 -15.78 -51.68 -17.55
N ARG A 333 -14.81 -51.31 -18.39
CA ARG A 333 -13.46 -51.89 -18.43
C ARG A 333 -12.52 -51.25 -17.42
N LEU A 334 -12.51 -49.93 -17.27
CA LEU A 334 -11.61 -49.22 -16.33
C LEU A 334 -11.67 -49.78 -14.89
N PRO A 335 -12.85 -50.07 -14.29
CA PRO A 335 -12.94 -50.69 -12.96
C PRO A 335 -12.32 -52.09 -12.88
N ARG A 336 -12.26 -52.86 -13.97
CA ARG A 336 -11.63 -54.20 -14.00
C ARG A 336 -10.11 -54.13 -13.83
N HIS A 337 -9.51 -52.98 -14.14
CA HIS A 337 -8.10 -52.64 -13.87
C HIS A 337 -7.92 -51.81 -12.58
N GLY A 338 -8.94 -51.78 -11.70
CA GLY A 338 -8.87 -51.06 -10.43
C GLY A 338 -9.04 -49.53 -10.55
N ILE A 339 -9.51 -49.01 -11.68
CA ILE A 339 -9.67 -47.56 -11.90
C ILE A 339 -11.16 -47.18 -11.79
N PRO A 340 -11.59 -46.58 -10.66
CA PRO A 340 -12.97 -46.18 -10.46
C PRO A 340 -13.26 -44.85 -11.17
N ALA A 341 -13.27 -44.87 -12.50
CA ALA A 341 -13.31 -43.66 -13.34
C ALA A 341 -14.47 -42.70 -13.00
N GLU A 342 -15.67 -43.22 -12.74
CA GLU A 342 -16.81 -42.39 -12.33
C GLU A 342 -16.58 -41.65 -11.01
N ALA A 343 -15.96 -42.30 -10.02
CA ALA A 343 -15.62 -41.69 -8.74
C ALA A 343 -14.49 -40.65 -8.88
N LEU A 344 -13.49 -40.92 -9.73
CA LEU A 344 -12.44 -39.96 -10.07
C LEU A 344 -13.01 -38.71 -10.77
N ILE A 345 -13.99 -38.89 -11.65
CA ILE A 345 -14.70 -37.80 -12.33
C ILE A 345 -15.55 -36.99 -11.34
N ALA A 346 -16.22 -37.65 -10.39
CA ALA A 346 -16.99 -36.96 -9.34
C ALA A 346 -16.12 -36.06 -8.43
N GLN A 347 -14.85 -36.42 -8.20
CA GLN A 347 -13.90 -35.59 -7.44
C GLN A 347 -13.53 -34.27 -8.14
N LEU A 348 -13.68 -34.17 -9.47
CA LEU A 348 -13.28 -32.98 -10.23
C LEU A 348 -14.13 -31.75 -9.94
N GLU A 349 -15.36 -31.92 -9.45
CA GLU A 349 -16.24 -30.83 -9.04
C GLU A 349 -15.70 -30.09 -7.80
N PRO A 350 -15.51 -30.72 -6.61
CA PRO A 350 -14.94 -30.03 -5.44
C PRO A 350 -13.50 -29.57 -5.66
N GLU A 351 -12.69 -30.33 -6.40
CA GLU A 351 -11.34 -29.89 -6.81
C GLU A 351 -11.40 -28.64 -7.68
N GLY A 352 -12.38 -28.56 -8.60
CA GLY A 352 -12.65 -27.40 -9.44
C GLY A 352 -13.09 -26.17 -8.66
N VAL A 353 -14.00 -26.32 -7.69
CA VAL A 353 -14.42 -25.24 -6.77
C VAL A 353 -13.21 -24.71 -5.99
N THR A 354 -12.39 -25.61 -5.44
CA THR A 354 -11.20 -25.24 -4.65
C THR A 354 -10.12 -24.60 -5.51
N ALA A 355 -10.01 -24.96 -6.79
CA ALA A 355 -9.10 -24.29 -7.73
C ALA A 355 -9.59 -22.87 -8.08
N PHE A 356 -10.88 -22.69 -8.35
CA PHE A 356 -11.46 -21.38 -8.67
C PHE A 356 -11.46 -20.42 -7.48
N ALA A 357 -11.73 -20.92 -6.26
CA ALA A 357 -11.58 -20.13 -5.04
C ALA A 357 -10.14 -19.61 -4.87
N ARG A 358 -9.13 -20.47 -5.07
CA ARG A 358 -7.71 -20.05 -5.02
C ARG A 358 -7.34 -19.02 -6.10
N SER A 359 -7.84 -19.16 -7.34
CA SER A 359 -7.63 -18.13 -8.38
C SER A 359 -8.32 -16.81 -8.05
N TYR A 360 -9.50 -16.85 -7.44
CA TYR A 360 -10.22 -15.65 -7.00
C TYR A 360 -9.49 -14.95 -5.84
N ASP A 361 -9.01 -15.71 -4.85
CA ASP A 361 -8.29 -15.15 -3.71
C ASP A 361 -6.98 -14.47 -4.16
N ALA A 362 -6.21 -15.10 -5.06
CA ALA A 362 -5.01 -14.53 -5.66
C ALA A 362 -5.31 -13.25 -6.48
N LEU A 363 -6.42 -13.20 -7.21
CA LEU A 363 -6.88 -12.00 -7.91
C LEU A 363 -7.21 -10.84 -6.97
N ILE A 364 -7.93 -11.11 -5.88
CA ILE A 364 -8.23 -10.08 -4.87
C ILE A 364 -6.95 -9.60 -4.16
N GLU A 365 -6.01 -10.49 -3.85
CA GLU A 365 -4.71 -10.12 -3.30
C GLU A 365 -3.89 -9.24 -4.27
N ALA A 366 -3.84 -9.62 -5.56
CA ALA A 366 -3.13 -8.86 -6.58
C ALA A 366 -3.77 -7.47 -6.79
N LEU A 367 -5.10 -7.39 -6.85
CA LEU A 367 -5.82 -6.11 -6.90
C LEU A 367 -5.57 -5.26 -5.66
N GLU A 368 -5.50 -5.85 -4.47
CA GLU A 368 -5.16 -5.12 -3.24
C GLU A 368 -3.70 -4.62 -3.25
N LYS A 369 -2.76 -5.41 -3.79
CA LYS A 369 -1.37 -4.96 -4.04
C LYS A 369 -1.32 -3.78 -5.02
N ARG A 370 -2.06 -3.86 -6.13
CA ARG A 370 -2.15 -2.74 -7.12
C ARG A 370 -2.85 -1.52 -6.50
N ARG A 371 -3.92 -1.72 -5.71
CA ARG A 371 -4.62 -0.66 -4.97
C ARG A 371 -3.68 0.06 -4.00
N ARG A 372 -2.89 -0.68 -3.20
CA ARG A 372 -1.87 -0.10 -2.32
C ARG A 372 -0.79 0.65 -3.10
N ALA A 373 -0.30 0.12 -4.22
CA ALA A 373 0.67 0.82 -5.06
C ALA A 373 0.12 2.14 -5.63
N ILE A 374 -1.17 2.20 -5.97
CA ILE A 374 -1.83 3.41 -6.47
C ILE A 374 -2.15 4.39 -5.33
N LEU A 375 -2.62 3.93 -4.17
CA LEU A 375 -2.80 4.78 -2.97
C LEU A 375 -1.46 5.26 -2.38
N GLY A 376 -0.38 4.52 -2.60
CA GLY A 376 1.00 4.93 -2.35
C GLY A 376 1.49 6.08 -3.24
N ARG A 377 0.61 6.65 -4.09
CA ARG A 377 0.81 7.94 -4.77
C ARG A 377 -0.32 8.89 -4.37
N PRO A 378 0.03 9.95 -3.62
CA PRO A 378 0.37 11.18 -4.30
C PRO A 378 1.81 11.64 -4.02
N ARG A 379 2.80 10.80 -4.35
CA ARG A 379 4.20 11.25 -4.40
C ARG A 379 4.36 12.24 -5.55
N VAL A 380 4.27 13.54 -5.22
CA VAL A 380 4.90 14.57 -6.04
C VAL A 380 6.40 14.33 -5.93
N SER A 381 7.00 13.76 -6.98
CA SER A 381 8.46 13.65 -7.08
C SER A 381 9.10 14.99 -6.75
N PRO A 382 10.18 15.03 -5.95
CA PRO A 382 10.75 16.29 -5.49
C PRO A 382 11.05 17.21 -6.68
N LYS A 383 10.50 18.43 -6.65
CA LYS A 383 10.83 19.45 -7.65
C LYS A 383 12.24 19.98 -7.44
N ILE A 384 13.26 19.19 -7.83
CA ILE A 384 14.67 19.58 -7.74
C ILE A 384 14.98 20.68 -8.78
N ALA A 385 14.71 21.92 -8.44
CA ALA A 385 15.25 23.10 -9.12
C ALA A 385 16.61 23.49 -8.49
N PRO A 386 17.65 23.87 -9.25
CA PRO A 386 17.71 24.10 -10.71
C PRO A 386 18.44 22.97 -11.49
N SER A 387 18.29 22.99 -12.83
CA SER A 387 18.67 21.91 -13.77
C SER A 387 20.13 21.41 -13.75
N ALA A 388 21.06 22.15 -13.14
CA ALA A 388 22.44 21.71 -12.95
C ALA A 388 22.59 20.70 -11.80
N VAL A 389 21.80 20.85 -10.73
CA VAL A 389 21.76 19.91 -9.59
C VAL A 389 21.09 18.62 -10.02
N THR A 390 19.94 18.70 -10.70
CA THR A 390 19.19 17.54 -11.22
C THR A 390 20.09 16.61 -12.04
N ARG A 391 20.92 17.16 -12.95
CA ARG A 391 21.88 16.35 -13.72
C ARG A 391 22.97 15.71 -12.87
N ALA A 392 23.46 16.40 -11.83
CA ALA A 392 24.43 15.85 -10.89
C ALA A 392 23.84 14.72 -10.05
N THR A 393 22.63 14.91 -9.52
CA THR A 393 21.86 13.88 -8.82
C THR A 393 21.62 12.65 -9.70
N HIS A 394 21.18 12.83 -10.95
CA HIS A 394 21.00 11.71 -11.89
C HIS A 394 22.33 10.98 -12.19
N ALA A 395 23.44 11.72 -12.36
CA ALA A 395 24.76 11.12 -12.57
C ALA A 395 25.24 10.34 -11.33
N ARG A 396 24.95 10.85 -10.12
CA ARG A 396 25.23 10.17 -8.85
C ARG A 396 24.38 8.92 -8.68
N LEU A 397 23.09 8.98 -8.98
CA LEU A 397 22.19 7.81 -8.91
C LEU A 397 22.65 6.71 -9.85
N ALA A 398 23.00 7.05 -11.10
CA ALA A 398 23.59 6.10 -12.04
C ALA A 398 24.95 5.55 -11.56
N GLN A 399 25.71 6.29 -10.76
CA GLN A 399 26.93 5.77 -10.11
C GLN A 399 26.60 4.77 -8.99
N LEU A 400 25.71 5.14 -8.07
CA LEU A 400 25.27 4.28 -6.97
C LEU A 400 24.65 2.97 -7.49
N GLU A 401 23.91 3.03 -8.61
CA GLU A 401 23.39 1.86 -9.32
C GLU A 401 24.51 0.96 -9.86
N ARG A 402 25.51 1.51 -10.58
CA ARG A 402 26.68 0.75 -11.06
C ARG A 402 27.49 0.12 -9.92
N GLU A 403 27.58 0.81 -8.79
CA GLU A 403 28.24 0.35 -7.57
C GLU A 403 27.39 -0.63 -6.75
N SER A 404 26.18 -0.97 -7.22
CA SER A 404 25.19 -1.83 -6.55
C SER A 404 24.84 -1.38 -5.12
N PHE A 405 24.86 -0.07 -4.87
CA PHE A 405 24.73 0.54 -3.54
C PHE A 405 23.56 -0.02 -2.73
N ILE A 406 22.35 -0.05 -3.32
CA ILE A 406 21.13 -0.56 -2.66
C ILE A 406 21.32 -2.02 -2.24
N ARG A 407 21.66 -2.92 -3.18
CA ARG A 407 21.88 -4.33 -2.88
C ARG A 407 22.96 -4.53 -1.80
N ARG A 408 24.02 -3.74 -1.83
CA ARG A 408 25.12 -3.79 -0.85
C ARG A 408 24.69 -3.28 0.53
N LEU A 409 23.89 -2.22 0.61
CA LEU A 409 23.34 -1.68 1.85
C LEU A 409 22.47 -2.73 2.55
N TRP A 410 21.53 -3.34 1.82
CA TRP A 410 20.67 -4.41 2.32
C TRP A 410 21.43 -5.72 2.62
N ALA A 411 22.55 -5.97 1.94
CA ALA A 411 23.50 -7.04 2.28
C ALA A 411 24.43 -6.70 3.46
N ARG A 412 24.30 -5.51 4.07
CA ARG A 412 25.13 -4.99 5.17
C ARG A 412 26.62 -4.90 4.85
N ASP A 413 26.95 -4.54 3.61
CA ASP A 413 28.34 -4.33 3.19
C ASP A 413 28.94 -3.08 3.85
N GLU A 414 29.74 -3.33 4.88
CA GLU A 414 30.54 -2.34 5.61
C GLU A 414 31.49 -1.48 4.75
N THR A 415 31.88 -1.97 3.57
CA THR A 415 32.84 -1.29 2.68
C THR A 415 32.23 -0.12 1.89
N LEU A 416 30.95 0.18 2.10
CA LEU A 416 30.23 1.26 1.43
C LEU A 416 30.69 2.67 1.81
N TRP A 417 31.23 2.86 3.02
CA TRP A 417 31.56 4.19 3.56
C TRP A 417 33.06 4.43 3.77
N SER A 418 33.81 3.38 4.11
CA SER A 418 35.24 3.51 4.39
C SER A 418 36.03 2.24 4.02
N GLY A 419 37.29 2.43 3.66
CA GLY A 419 38.29 1.37 3.51
C GLY A 419 39.01 1.01 4.82
N ASP A 420 38.77 1.77 5.90
CA ASP A 420 39.39 1.55 7.21
C ASP A 420 38.67 0.40 7.97
N PRO A 421 39.39 -0.65 8.41
CA PRO A 421 38.82 -1.74 9.19
C PRO A 421 38.08 -1.32 10.48
N VAL A 422 38.46 -0.19 11.11
CA VAL A 422 37.81 0.32 12.32
C VAL A 422 36.41 0.83 11.99
N HIS A 423 36.28 1.66 10.97
CA HIS A 423 34.99 2.16 10.49
C HIS A 423 34.13 1.03 9.92
N GLN A 424 34.72 0.09 9.17
CA GLN A 424 34.01 -1.09 8.69
C GLN A 424 33.42 -1.93 9.83
N HIS A 425 34.16 -2.11 10.93
CA HIS A 425 33.66 -2.81 12.11
C HIS A 425 32.48 -2.06 12.78
N VAL A 426 32.53 -0.73 12.84
CA VAL A 426 31.42 0.08 13.35
C VAL A 426 30.20 -0.06 12.43
N ALA A 427 30.34 0.16 11.13
CA ALA A 427 29.25 0.04 10.16
C ALA A 427 28.58 -1.34 10.19
N ARG A 428 29.35 -2.43 10.18
CA ARG A 428 28.84 -3.82 10.28
C ARG A 428 27.94 -4.01 11.51
N THR A 429 28.26 -3.36 12.63
CA THR A 429 27.52 -3.50 13.90
C THR A 429 26.44 -2.44 14.12
N ARG A 430 26.01 -1.72 13.07
CA ARG A 430 25.05 -0.61 13.18
C ARG A 430 23.94 -0.58 12.11
N LEU A 431 23.74 -1.69 11.38
CA LEU A 431 22.79 -1.79 10.26
C LEU A 431 21.50 -2.59 10.57
N GLY A 432 21.22 -2.89 11.85
CA GLY A 432 20.00 -3.62 12.24
C GLY A 432 18.70 -2.85 12.02
N TRP A 433 18.77 -1.53 11.84
CA TRP A 433 17.61 -0.66 11.60
C TRP A 433 16.90 -0.97 10.26
N LEU A 434 17.62 -1.55 9.29
CA LEU A 434 17.06 -2.00 8.01
C LEU A 434 15.95 -3.06 8.19
N ASP A 435 16.06 -3.92 9.20
CA ASP A 435 15.07 -4.97 9.48
C ASP A 435 13.93 -4.48 10.40
N ALA A 436 14.20 -3.44 11.21
CA ALA A 436 13.34 -3.02 12.31
C ALA A 436 11.87 -2.75 11.90
N PRO A 437 11.55 -2.11 10.75
CA PRO A 437 10.17 -1.94 10.30
C PRO A 437 9.43 -3.27 10.13
N LEU A 438 10.10 -4.32 9.62
CA LEU A 438 9.50 -5.63 9.43
C LEU A 438 9.40 -6.39 10.75
N GLU A 439 10.50 -6.48 11.51
CA GLU A 439 10.55 -7.23 12.78
C GLU A 439 9.53 -6.71 13.79
N MET A 440 9.41 -5.39 13.92
CA MET A 440 8.51 -4.78 14.89
C MET A 440 7.02 -4.93 14.53
N THR A 441 6.64 -5.32 13.31
CA THR A 441 5.25 -5.67 13.00
C THR A 441 4.75 -6.85 13.82
N ALA A 442 5.62 -7.83 14.13
CA ALA A 442 5.28 -8.96 14.97
C ALA A 442 4.99 -8.54 16.43
N GLU A 443 5.63 -7.47 16.90
CA GLU A 443 5.51 -6.98 18.27
C GLU A 443 4.32 -6.04 18.49
N ILE A 444 3.60 -5.62 17.44
CA ILE A 444 2.43 -4.72 17.54
C ILE A 444 1.41 -5.23 18.58
N ALA A 445 1.09 -6.53 18.56
CA ALA A 445 0.13 -7.11 19.49
C ALA A 445 0.65 -7.12 20.94
N SER A 446 1.93 -7.44 21.13
CA SER A 446 2.65 -7.44 22.42
C SER A 446 2.74 -6.04 23.04
N LEU A 447 2.95 -5.02 22.20
CA LEU A 447 2.99 -3.60 22.58
C LEU A 447 1.60 -3.04 22.88
N LYS A 448 0.60 -3.26 22.00
CA LYS A 448 -0.79 -2.81 22.20
C LYS A 448 -1.41 -3.47 23.44
N ALA A 449 -1.13 -4.75 23.70
CA ALA A 449 -1.57 -5.43 24.93
C ALA A 449 -0.92 -4.84 26.19
N PHE A 450 0.39 -4.56 26.15
CA PHE A 450 1.10 -3.95 27.27
C PHE A 450 0.55 -2.55 27.60
N ALA A 451 0.40 -1.67 26.60
CA ALA A 451 -0.17 -0.33 26.82
C ALA A 451 -1.62 -0.39 27.33
N GLY A 452 -2.43 -1.32 26.80
CA GLY A 452 -3.78 -1.59 27.30
C GLY A 452 -3.81 -2.02 28.77
N GLN A 453 -2.87 -2.86 29.20
CA GLN A 453 -2.71 -3.24 30.60
C GLN A 453 -2.38 -2.02 31.47
N ILE A 454 -1.37 -1.23 31.10
CA ILE A 454 -0.95 -0.02 31.83
C ILE A 454 -2.13 0.93 32.05
N SER A 455 -2.87 1.24 30.98
CA SER A 455 -4.05 2.10 31.03
C SER A 455 -5.15 1.52 31.93
N SER A 456 -5.40 0.20 31.85
CA SER A 456 -6.40 -0.47 32.70
C SER A 456 -6.04 -0.51 34.19
N GLU A 457 -4.75 -0.42 34.54
CA GLU A 457 -4.27 -0.33 35.93
C GLU A 457 -4.32 1.10 36.51
N GLY A 458 -4.86 2.07 35.76
CA GLY A 458 -5.08 3.44 36.23
C GLY A 458 -3.92 4.41 36.00
N PHE A 459 -2.91 4.02 35.21
CA PHE A 459 -1.88 4.96 34.77
C PHE A 459 -2.43 5.89 33.69
N THR A 460 -2.26 7.19 33.88
CA THR A 460 -2.77 8.25 32.98
C THR A 460 -1.67 9.06 32.32
N ARG A 461 -0.44 8.97 32.85
CA ARG A 461 0.73 9.71 32.36
C ARG A 461 1.94 8.81 32.21
N ALA A 462 2.81 9.14 31.27
CA ALA A 462 4.11 8.54 31.11
C ALA A 462 5.21 9.61 31.13
N VAL A 463 6.34 9.31 31.77
CA VAL A 463 7.55 10.14 31.71
C VAL A 463 8.67 9.30 31.12
N LEU A 464 9.17 9.69 29.94
CA LEU A 464 10.34 9.06 29.35
C LEU A 464 11.61 9.73 29.91
N LEU A 465 12.46 8.91 30.52
CA LEU A 465 13.77 9.29 31.02
C LEU A 465 14.80 8.79 29.99
N GLY A 466 15.23 9.67 29.09
CA GLY A 466 16.08 9.34 27.94
C GLY A 466 16.96 10.52 27.54
N MET A 467 17.90 10.29 26.61
CA MET A 467 18.71 11.34 25.98
C MET A 467 18.99 11.03 24.51
N GLY A 468 18.92 12.06 23.65
CA GLY A 468 19.17 11.99 22.22
C GLY A 468 18.29 10.95 21.50
N GLY A 469 18.91 9.92 20.92
CA GLY A 469 18.20 8.93 20.10
C GLY A 469 17.18 8.10 20.88
N SER A 470 17.31 8.03 22.20
CA SER A 470 16.37 7.35 23.10
C SER A 470 15.15 8.20 23.52
N SER A 471 15.05 9.45 23.06
CA SER A 471 14.04 10.46 23.46
C SER A 471 13.46 11.28 22.30
N LEU A 472 14.26 11.65 21.29
CA LEU A 472 13.81 12.57 20.22
C LEU A 472 12.72 11.96 19.31
N ALA A 473 12.88 10.72 18.84
CA ALA A 473 11.83 10.07 18.05
C ALA A 473 10.52 9.87 18.85
N PRO A 474 10.54 9.43 20.13
CA PRO A 474 9.38 9.49 21.03
C PRO A 474 8.70 10.86 21.14
N GLU A 475 9.49 11.95 21.21
CA GLU A 475 8.94 13.32 21.29
C GLU A 475 8.25 13.72 19.97
N VAL A 476 8.84 13.40 18.82
CA VAL A 476 8.22 13.63 17.50
C VAL A 476 6.90 12.88 17.38
N LEU A 477 6.87 11.60 17.77
CA LEU A 477 5.67 10.77 17.79
C LEU A 477 4.59 11.35 18.72
N SER A 478 4.98 11.75 19.94
CA SER A 478 4.08 12.38 20.91
C SER A 478 3.45 13.68 20.39
N ARG A 479 4.26 14.57 19.81
CA ARG A 479 3.80 15.87 19.29
C ARG A 479 2.98 15.76 18.00
N THR A 480 3.26 14.77 17.15
CA THR A 480 2.52 14.53 15.91
C THR A 480 1.15 13.91 16.16
N PHE A 481 1.04 12.90 17.04
CA PHE A 481 -0.20 12.13 17.22
C PHE A 481 -0.99 12.51 18.48
N GLY A 482 -0.36 13.12 19.48
CA GLY A 482 -0.98 13.41 20.77
C GLY A 482 -1.38 12.14 21.52
N VAL A 483 -2.39 12.26 22.39
CA VAL A 483 -2.91 11.14 23.20
C VAL A 483 -4.08 10.46 22.47
N GLY A 484 -3.86 9.23 22.04
CA GLY A 484 -4.85 8.36 21.42
C GLY A 484 -5.85 7.73 22.41
N GLN A 485 -6.71 6.84 21.90
CA GLN A 485 -7.78 6.25 22.71
C GLN A 485 -7.21 5.34 23.81
N ARG A 486 -7.47 5.69 25.08
CA ARG A 486 -6.88 5.05 26.30
C ARG A 486 -5.34 5.21 26.40
N GLY A 487 -4.76 6.12 25.63
CA GLY A 487 -3.34 6.48 25.74
C GLY A 487 -3.02 7.25 27.02
N LEU A 488 -1.72 7.32 27.32
CA LEU A 488 -1.14 8.10 28.41
C LEU A 488 -0.60 9.43 27.85
N GLU A 489 -0.69 10.49 28.65
CA GLU A 489 -0.01 11.75 28.37
C GLU A 489 1.51 11.59 28.58
N LEU A 490 2.29 11.67 27.50
CA LEU A 490 3.74 11.47 27.55
C LEU A 490 4.49 12.80 27.73
N THR A 491 5.37 12.84 28.73
CA THR A 491 6.40 13.87 28.90
C THR A 491 7.77 13.26 28.62
N VAL A 492 8.52 13.78 27.64
CA VAL A 492 9.93 13.41 27.44
C VAL A 492 10.82 14.32 28.30
N LEU A 493 11.61 13.71 29.18
CA LEU A 493 12.57 14.42 30.04
C LEU A 493 14.01 14.18 29.53
N ASP A 494 14.34 14.88 28.45
CA ASP A 494 15.69 14.95 27.87
C ASP A 494 16.43 16.20 28.40
N SER A 495 16.63 16.27 29.72
CA SER A 495 17.34 17.42 30.32
C SER A 495 17.89 17.12 31.71
N THR A 496 19.11 17.58 31.96
CA THR A 496 19.74 17.62 33.29
C THR A 496 19.42 18.91 34.06
N SER A 497 18.64 19.84 33.47
CA SER A 497 18.26 21.10 34.12
C SER A 497 17.43 20.86 35.39
N PRO A 498 17.86 21.32 36.58
CA PRO A 498 17.10 21.15 37.81
C PRO A 498 15.70 21.78 37.78
N ALA A 499 15.46 22.75 36.89
CA ALA A 499 14.14 23.34 36.68
C ALA A 499 13.21 22.40 35.87
N ALA A 500 13.74 21.73 34.84
CA ALA A 500 12.98 20.77 34.03
C ALA A 500 12.61 19.51 34.85
N VAL A 501 13.59 18.95 35.57
CA VAL A 501 13.37 17.79 36.46
C VAL A 501 12.33 18.11 37.54
N ARG A 502 12.40 19.30 38.14
CA ARG A 502 11.41 19.79 39.12
C ARG A 502 10.02 19.95 38.50
N ALA A 503 9.92 20.53 37.31
CA ALA A 503 8.62 20.75 36.65
C ALA A 503 7.87 19.43 36.41
N VAL A 504 8.57 18.33 36.11
CA VAL A 504 7.97 16.98 36.05
C VAL A 504 7.45 16.57 37.42
N GLY A 505 8.26 16.67 38.48
CA GLY A 505 7.86 16.33 39.85
C GLY A 505 6.74 17.19 40.44
N GLU A 506 6.54 18.42 39.95
CA GLU A 506 5.46 19.34 40.34
C GLU A 506 4.16 19.11 39.54
N SER A 507 4.25 18.49 38.36
CA SER A 507 3.10 18.27 37.46
C SER A 507 2.58 16.84 37.43
N HIS A 508 3.32 15.86 37.97
CA HIS A 508 2.99 14.43 37.89
C HIS A 508 2.74 13.82 39.28
N ASP A 509 1.98 12.72 39.31
CA ASP A 509 1.76 11.91 40.52
C ASP A 509 2.40 10.52 40.34
N PRO A 510 3.28 10.04 41.25
CA PRO A 510 4.00 8.78 41.10
C PRO A 510 3.10 7.53 41.26
N GLY A 511 1.85 7.68 41.69
CA GLY A 511 0.83 6.64 41.71
C GLY A 511 0.20 6.38 40.35
N THR A 512 0.06 7.42 39.51
CA THR A 512 -0.59 7.34 38.18
C THR A 512 0.36 7.59 37.00
N THR A 513 1.66 7.77 37.26
CA THR A 513 2.70 8.01 36.24
C THR A 513 3.58 6.77 36.03
N LEU A 514 3.74 6.36 34.77
CA LEU A 514 4.69 5.32 34.36
C LEU A 514 6.01 5.95 33.91
N PHE A 515 7.13 5.53 34.49
CA PHE A 515 8.46 5.97 34.08
C PHE A 515 9.07 4.98 33.07
N VAL A 516 9.44 5.48 31.89
CA VAL A 516 10.10 4.72 30.83
C VAL A 516 11.58 5.07 30.84
N VAL A 517 12.42 4.19 31.43
CA VAL A 517 13.86 4.41 31.51
C VAL A 517 14.51 3.91 30.22
N SER A 518 15.00 4.85 29.41
CA SER A 518 15.37 4.64 28.01
C SER A 518 16.87 4.90 27.80
N SER A 519 17.68 3.84 27.75
CA SER A 519 19.13 3.94 27.51
C SER A 519 19.67 2.67 26.87
N LYS A 520 20.19 2.82 25.63
CA LYS A 520 20.81 1.72 24.87
C LYS A 520 21.83 0.95 25.68
N THR A 521 22.88 1.61 26.16
CA THR A 521 23.98 0.98 26.91
C THR A 521 23.65 0.70 28.38
N GLY A 522 22.54 1.23 28.89
CA GLY A 522 22.21 1.21 30.31
C GLY A 522 23.19 1.98 31.21
N THR A 523 24.09 2.81 30.63
CA THR A 523 25.16 3.53 31.34
C THR A 523 25.10 5.06 31.18
N THR A 524 24.14 5.59 30.41
CA THR A 524 23.96 7.05 30.23
C THR A 524 23.76 7.73 31.60
N LEU A 525 24.71 8.58 32.00
CA LEU A 525 24.80 9.12 33.36
C LEU A 525 23.58 9.98 33.71
N GLU A 526 23.10 10.75 32.75
CA GLU A 526 21.93 11.60 32.80
C GLU A 526 20.69 10.76 33.11
N VAL A 527 20.42 9.75 32.28
CA VAL A 527 19.28 8.83 32.43
C VAL A 527 19.34 8.08 33.76
N LEU A 528 20.50 7.58 34.18
CA LEU A 528 20.67 6.91 35.47
C LEU A 528 20.52 7.86 36.66
N SER A 529 20.78 9.16 36.49
CA SER A 529 20.56 10.16 37.53
C SER A 529 19.08 10.52 37.66
N LEU A 530 18.38 10.65 36.54
CA LEU A 530 16.92 10.81 36.50
C LEU A 530 16.23 9.56 37.09
N GLU A 531 16.63 8.36 36.69
CA GLU A 531 16.11 7.09 37.22
C GLU A 531 16.18 7.06 38.74
N LYS A 532 17.35 7.33 39.33
CA LYS A 532 17.54 7.36 40.79
C LYS A 532 16.65 8.39 41.46
N HIS A 533 16.47 9.56 40.85
CA HIS A 533 15.63 10.63 41.38
C HIS A 533 14.15 10.23 41.41
N PHE A 534 13.60 9.81 40.27
CA PHE A 534 12.18 9.46 40.15
C PHE A 534 11.85 8.14 40.85
N PHE A 535 12.76 7.16 40.88
CA PHE A 535 12.57 5.93 41.64
C PHE A 535 12.52 6.19 43.15
N GLU A 536 13.38 7.07 43.69
CA GLU A 536 13.30 7.47 45.09
C GLU A 536 12.03 8.26 45.42
N TRP A 537 11.54 9.09 44.49
CA TRP A 537 10.26 9.77 44.63
C TRP A 537 9.09 8.77 44.67
N ALA A 538 9.03 7.84 43.72
CA ALA A 538 8.01 6.80 43.68
C ALA A 538 8.06 5.88 44.92
N ARG A 539 9.26 5.49 45.38
CA ARG A 539 9.47 4.66 46.58
C ARG A 539 8.96 5.32 47.86
N ARG A 540 8.93 6.65 47.94
CA ARG A 540 8.33 7.38 49.07
C ARG A 540 6.80 7.41 49.02
N ALA A 541 6.21 7.24 47.84
CA ALA A 541 4.76 7.21 47.64
C ALA A 541 4.16 5.79 47.70
N ARG A 542 4.89 4.76 47.24
CA ARG A 542 4.43 3.37 47.20
C ARG A 542 5.55 2.36 47.46
N ALA A 543 5.23 1.28 48.17
CA ALA A 543 6.19 0.23 48.53
C ALA A 543 6.65 -0.60 47.32
N ASP A 544 5.79 -0.75 46.31
CA ASP A 544 6.01 -1.52 45.08
C ASP A 544 6.45 -0.64 43.89
N ALA A 545 7.32 0.35 44.15
CA ALA A 545 7.72 1.40 43.21
C ALA A 545 8.07 0.90 41.80
N GLY A 546 8.76 -0.24 41.67
CA GLY A 546 9.11 -0.85 40.38
C GLY A 546 7.92 -1.12 39.45
N ARG A 547 6.70 -1.30 39.96
CA ARG A 547 5.49 -1.42 39.11
C ARG A 547 5.14 -0.15 38.33
N GLY A 548 5.68 0.99 38.73
CA GLY A 548 5.61 2.26 38.00
C GLY A 548 6.74 2.45 37.00
N PHE A 549 7.63 1.47 36.76
CA PHE A 549 8.80 1.60 35.90
C PHE A 549 8.86 0.50 34.83
N VAL A 550 9.35 0.87 33.65
CA VAL A 550 9.86 -0.03 32.62
C VAL A 550 11.22 0.42 32.13
N ALA A 551 11.99 -0.50 31.56
CA ALA A 551 13.26 -0.21 30.91
C ALA A 551 13.21 -0.53 29.41
N VAL A 552 13.82 0.31 28.58
CA VAL A 552 14.13 0.05 27.18
C VAL A 552 15.65 0.18 27.01
N THR A 553 16.29 -0.91 26.62
CA THR A 553 17.76 -1.06 26.67
C THR A 553 18.20 -2.20 25.75
N ASP A 554 19.50 -2.32 25.44
CA ASP A 554 20.05 -3.53 24.85
C ASP A 554 20.08 -4.68 25.90
N PRO A 555 20.28 -5.95 25.50
CA PRO A 555 20.45 -7.06 26.42
C PRO A 555 21.75 -6.94 27.23
N ASP A 556 21.79 -7.61 28.40
CA ASP A 556 22.98 -7.76 29.25
C ASP A 556 23.56 -6.44 29.80
N THR A 557 22.75 -5.36 29.83
CA THR A 557 23.18 -4.05 30.32
C THR A 557 23.03 -3.87 31.84
N PRO A 558 23.75 -2.91 32.45
CA PRO A 558 23.52 -2.51 33.84
C PRO A 558 22.09 -2.02 34.10
N LEU A 559 21.39 -1.46 33.11
CA LEU A 559 20.00 -1.03 33.24
C LEU A 559 19.04 -2.22 33.27
N GLU A 560 19.28 -3.27 32.48
CA GLU A 560 18.51 -4.52 32.61
C GLU A 560 18.69 -5.14 34.01
N ALA A 561 19.93 -5.24 34.50
CA ALA A 561 20.22 -5.76 35.83
C ALA A 561 19.58 -4.90 36.94
N LEU A 562 19.62 -3.57 36.81
CA LEU A 562 18.96 -2.63 37.71
C LEU A 562 17.44 -2.79 37.71
N ALA A 563 16.83 -2.90 36.53
CA ALA A 563 15.39 -3.09 36.36
C ALA A 563 14.91 -4.38 37.02
N ARG A 564 15.63 -5.49 36.83
CA ARG A 564 15.37 -6.77 37.51
C ARG A 564 15.49 -6.63 39.03
N THR A 565 16.54 -5.97 39.52
CA THR A 565 16.79 -5.74 40.96
C THR A 565 15.72 -4.85 41.61
N ARG A 566 15.22 -3.84 40.89
CA ARG A 566 14.21 -2.89 41.36
C ARG A 566 12.76 -3.33 41.13
N GLY A 567 12.54 -4.54 40.59
CA GLY A 567 11.21 -5.09 40.35
C GLY A 567 10.43 -4.30 39.29
N TYR A 568 11.10 -3.84 38.23
CA TYR A 568 10.46 -3.16 37.11
C TYR A 568 9.43 -4.07 36.45
N ARG A 569 8.34 -3.46 35.96
CA ARG A 569 7.21 -4.19 35.38
C ARG A 569 7.58 -4.98 34.11
N ARG A 570 8.42 -4.40 33.26
CA ARG A 570 8.91 -5.02 32.01
C ARG A 570 10.26 -4.40 31.62
N VAL A 571 11.12 -5.23 31.04
CA VAL A 571 12.29 -4.79 30.28
C VAL A 571 12.01 -5.12 28.82
N PHE A 572 12.23 -4.15 27.94
CA PHE A 572 12.22 -4.32 26.49
C PHE A 572 13.67 -4.32 26.02
N THR A 573 14.16 -5.51 25.66
CA THR A 573 15.52 -5.72 25.15
C THR A 573 15.53 -5.48 23.64
N ASN A 574 16.24 -4.44 23.20
CA ASN A 574 16.37 -4.06 21.80
C ASN A 574 17.50 -4.84 21.10
N ARG A 575 17.59 -4.70 19.77
CA ARG A 575 18.74 -5.21 18.99
C ARG A 575 19.99 -4.34 19.20
N PRO A 576 21.14 -4.91 19.63
CA PRO A 576 22.38 -4.15 19.82
C PRO A 576 22.95 -3.51 18.55
N ASP A 577 22.60 -4.04 17.37
CA ASP A 577 23.08 -3.55 16.08
C ASP A 577 22.23 -2.40 15.49
N ILE A 578 21.32 -1.82 16.27
CA ILE A 578 20.55 -0.61 15.92
C ILE A 578 21.21 0.61 16.55
N GLY A 579 21.71 1.56 15.75
CA GLY A 579 22.28 2.83 16.25
C GLY A 579 21.24 3.70 16.97
N GLY A 580 21.66 4.52 17.95
CA GLY A 580 20.73 5.28 18.79
C GLY A 580 19.83 6.24 17.99
N ARG A 581 20.42 7.03 17.08
CA ARG A 581 19.67 7.92 16.17
C ARG A 581 18.86 7.20 15.08
N TYR A 582 19.17 5.91 14.84
CA TYR A 582 18.49 4.99 13.91
C TYR A 582 17.49 4.05 14.64
N SER A 583 17.01 4.43 15.82
CA SER A 583 16.18 3.56 16.68
C SER A 583 14.70 3.93 16.72
N ALA A 584 14.26 4.87 15.87
CA ALA A 584 12.91 5.42 15.85
C ALA A 584 11.81 4.35 15.69
N LEU A 585 12.07 3.35 14.84
CA LEU A 585 11.15 2.23 14.57
C LEU A 585 11.52 0.94 15.31
N SER A 586 12.26 1.06 16.41
CA SER A 586 12.58 -0.03 17.33
C SER A 586 11.78 0.10 18.64
N TYR A 587 12.05 -0.71 19.67
CA TYR A 587 11.42 -0.54 20.98
C TYR A 587 11.61 0.87 21.57
N PHE A 588 12.69 1.59 21.22
CA PHE A 588 12.96 2.93 21.70
C PHE A 588 11.87 3.95 21.33
N GLY A 589 11.37 3.94 20.09
CA GLY A 589 10.23 4.76 19.68
C GLY A 589 8.87 4.08 19.91
N LEU A 590 8.79 2.76 19.70
CA LEU A 590 7.52 2.04 19.66
C LEU A 590 6.92 1.73 21.04
N VAL A 591 7.73 1.63 22.11
CA VAL A 591 7.17 1.51 23.48
C VAL A 591 6.46 2.81 23.90
N PRO A 592 7.06 4.00 23.76
CA PRO A 592 6.35 5.27 23.94
C PRO A 592 5.13 5.44 23.02
N ALA A 593 5.25 5.11 21.73
CA ALA A 593 4.13 5.17 20.78
C ALA A 593 2.95 4.28 21.20
N ALA A 594 3.22 3.07 21.71
CA ALA A 594 2.19 2.19 22.25
C ALA A 594 1.49 2.84 23.46
N LEU A 595 2.27 3.43 24.38
CA LEU A 595 1.77 4.03 25.61
C LEU A 595 0.89 5.26 25.35
N ILE A 596 1.20 6.10 24.35
CA ILE A 596 0.32 7.21 23.95
C ILE A 596 -0.94 6.75 23.20
N GLY A 597 -1.14 5.44 22.97
CA GLY A 597 -2.33 4.89 22.32
C GLY A 597 -2.37 5.09 20.81
N MET A 598 -1.21 5.23 20.17
CA MET A 598 -1.06 5.44 18.74
C MET A 598 -1.34 4.16 17.94
N ASP A 599 -1.79 4.30 16.68
CA ASP A 599 -1.92 3.13 15.80
C ASP A 599 -0.57 2.73 15.17
N LEU A 600 0.13 1.86 15.89
CA LEU A 600 1.38 1.25 15.43
C LEU A 600 1.24 0.46 14.12
N THR A 601 0.03 0.01 13.77
CA THR A 601 -0.20 -0.76 12.54
C THR A 601 -0.02 0.15 11.33
N ALA A 602 -0.74 1.27 11.27
CA ALA A 602 -0.60 2.24 10.19
C ALA A 602 0.85 2.79 10.09
N LEU A 603 1.50 3.10 11.23
CA LEU A 603 2.89 3.59 11.23
C LEU A 603 3.86 2.59 10.59
N LEU A 604 3.80 1.32 11.02
CA LEU A 604 4.73 0.30 10.55
C LEU A 604 4.40 -0.20 9.14
N GLU A 605 3.14 -0.11 8.71
CA GLU A 605 2.76 -0.36 7.31
C GLU A 605 3.42 0.66 6.36
N HIS A 606 3.33 1.97 6.68
CA HIS A 606 4.02 3.01 5.90
C HIS A 606 5.55 2.86 5.92
N ALA A 607 6.13 2.55 7.08
CA ALA A 607 7.56 2.30 7.21
C ALA A 607 8.01 1.09 6.36
N LEU A 608 7.27 -0.02 6.41
CA LEU A 608 7.58 -1.24 5.68
C LEU A 608 7.43 -1.07 4.17
N ASP A 609 6.46 -0.28 3.71
CA ASP A 609 6.31 0.02 2.28
C ASP A 609 7.40 0.97 1.77
N GLU A 610 7.89 1.94 2.55
CA GLU A 610 9.10 2.71 2.21
C GLU A 610 10.36 1.82 2.19
N ALA A 611 10.52 0.95 3.20
CA ALA A 611 11.63 0.00 3.28
C ALA A 611 11.68 -0.94 2.06
N ARG A 612 10.52 -1.45 1.62
CA ARG A 612 10.37 -2.25 0.39
C ARG A 612 10.66 -1.44 -0.87
N ALA A 613 10.13 -0.22 -0.98
CA ALA A 613 10.39 0.67 -2.11
C ALA A 613 11.88 1.04 -2.23
N CYS A 614 12.58 1.11 -1.10
CA CYS A 614 14.02 1.32 -1.05
C CYS A 614 14.85 0.02 -1.04
N GLY A 615 14.20 -1.13 -1.20
CA GLY A 615 14.75 -2.49 -1.07
C GLY A 615 15.57 -2.97 -2.28
N PRO A 616 16.22 -4.15 -2.18
CA PRO A 616 17.05 -4.70 -3.26
C PRO A 616 16.28 -5.12 -4.52
N ASP A 617 14.96 -5.26 -4.41
CA ASP A 617 14.04 -5.61 -5.51
C ASP A 617 13.43 -4.37 -6.21
N SER A 618 13.84 -3.16 -5.84
CA SER A 618 13.38 -1.92 -6.47
C SER A 618 13.81 -1.85 -7.94
N VAL A 619 12.85 -1.70 -8.87
CA VAL A 619 13.13 -1.61 -10.31
C VAL A 619 13.21 -0.13 -10.73
N GLY A 620 14.41 0.33 -11.11
CA GLY A 620 14.63 1.70 -11.59
C GLY A 620 14.77 2.75 -10.48
N VAL A 621 14.63 4.03 -10.86
CA VAL A 621 14.95 5.19 -10.01
C VAL A 621 13.79 5.56 -9.05
N GLU A 622 13.05 4.57 -8.51
CA GLU A 622 11.92 4.82 -7.59
C GLU A 622 12.30 4.77 -6.09
N ASN A 623 13.60 4.64 -5.77
CA ASN A 623 14.12 4.63 -4.40
C ASN A 623 14.29 6.05 -3.86
N PHE A 624 13.25 6.58 -3.20
CA PHE A 624 13.21 7.98 -2.76
C PHE A 624 14.22 8.31 -1.65
N GLY A 625 14.49 7.39 -0.71
CA GLY A 625 15.53 7.59 0.30
C GLY A 625 16.92 7.80 -0.34
N VAL A 626 17.28 6.98 -1.33
CA VAL A 626 18.54 7.12 -2.08
C VAL A 626 18.54 8.35 -2.99
N GLU A 627 17.42 8.70 -3.62
CA GLU A 627 17.28 9.95 -4.41
C GLU A 627 17.53 11.20 -3.54
N LEU A 628 16.84 11.28 -2.39
CA LEU A 628 16.98 12.37 -1.44
C LEU A 628 18.41 12.48 -0.92
N GLY A 629 19.02 11.34 -0.54
CA GLY A 629 20.40 11.31 -0.06
C GLY A 629 21.44 11.68 -1.14
N ALA A 630 21.23 11.23 -2.39
CA ALA A 630 22.07 11.61 -3.52
C ALA A 630 21.95 13.10 -3.86
N ALA A 631 20.73 13.67 -3.80
CA ALA A 631 20.51 15.09 -4.01
C ALA A 631 21.19 15.95 -2.92
N LEU A 632 20.97 15.61 -1.65
CA LEU A 632 21.54 16.32 -0.52
C LEU A 632 23.07 16.20 -0.46
N GLY A 633 23.64 15.02 -0.73
CA GLY A 633 25.09 14.84 -0.81
C GLY A 633 25.74 15.63 -1.96
N GLU A 634 25.14 15.62 -3.15
CA GLU A 634 25.63 16.43 -4.29
C GLU A 634 25.47 17.94 -4.05
N LEU A 635 24.47 18.38 -3.30
CA LEU A 635 24.33 19.77 -2.87
C LEU A 635 25.44 20.16 -1.88
N ALA A 636 25.71 19.34 -0.88
CA ALA A 636 26.79 19.57 0.10
C ALA A 636 28.17 19.64 -0.58
N LEU A 637 28.48 18.76 -1.53
CA LEU A 637 29.71 18.80 -2.34
C LEU A 637 29.86 20.09 -3.18
N ARG A 638 28.79 20.88 -3.35
CA ARG A 638 28.78 22.20 -4.03
C ARG A 638 28.68 23.37 -3.06
N GLY A 639 28.90 23.13 -1.76
CA GLY A 639 28.82 24.16 -0.71
C GLY A 639 27.41 24.51 -0.26
N ARG A 640 26.41 23.68 -0.60
CA ARG A 640 25.03 23.76 -0.09
C ARG A 640 24.80 22.70 0.98
N ASP A 641 25.43 22.92 2.13
CA ASP A 641 25.49 22.01 3.27
C ASP A 641 24.41 22.27 4.33
N LYS A 642 23.71 23.42 4.30
CA LYS A 642 22.72 23.80 5.31
C LYS A 642 21.31 23.40 4.90
N VAL A 643 20.75 22.41 5.58
CA VAL A 643 19.43 21.84 5.31
C VAL A 643 18.40 22.48 6.23
N THR A 644 17.69 23.51 5.74
CA THR A 644 16.59 24.16 6.45
C THR A 644 15.32 23.33 6.29
N PHE A 645 14.81 22.78 7.40
CA PHE A 645 13.56 22.05 7.44
C PHE A 645 12.36 23.01 7.49
N VAL A 646 11.37 22.78 6.63
CA VAL A 646 10.12 23.55 6.54
C VAL A 646 8.92 22.57 6.56
N PRO A 647 8.74 21.80 7.66
CA PRO A 647 7.65 20.82 7.75
C PRO A 647 6.27 21.51 7.78
N GLY A 648 5.24 20.79 7.34
CA GLY A 648 3.86 21.15 7.58
C GLY A 648 3.50 21.08 9.08
N PRO A 649 2.39 21.71 9.52
CA PRO A 649 2.04 21.80 10.94
C PRO A 649 1.94 20.44 11.64
N GLU A 650 1.46 19.41 10.94
CA GLU A 650 1.42 18.02 11.42
C GLU A 650 2.79 17.40 11.72
N PHE A 651 3.87 17.89 11.10
CA PHE A 651 5.24 17.38 11.25
C PHE A 651 6.18 18.41 11.88
N GLU A 652 5.67 19.43 12.59
CA GLU A 652 6.45 20.51 13.20
C GLU A 652 7.65 19.99 14.03
N ALA A 653 7.44 18.91 14.79
CA ALA A 653 8.44 18.29 15.65
C ALA A 653 9.51 17.47 14.90
N PHE A 654 9.32 17.15 13.62
CA PHE A 654 10.19 16.23 12.87
C PHE A 654 11.66 16.66 12.87
N GLY A 655 11.88 17.97 12.75
CA GLY A 655 13.21 18.56 12.75
C GLY A 655 14.04 18.15 13.97
N ASP A 656 13.42 18.03 15.14
CA ASP A 656 14.11 17.75 16.41
C ASP A 656 14.85 16.39 16.38
N TRP A 657 14.29 15.38 15.70
CA TRP A 657 14.96 14.09 15.47
C TRP A 657 15.90 14.12 14.26
N ALA A 658 15.46 14.73 13.15
CA ALA A 658 16.25 14.78 11.91
C ALA A 658 17.55 15.58 12.07
N GLU A 659 17.58 16.56 12.99
CA GLU A 659 18.77 17.29 13.41
C GLU A 659 19.83 16.34 13.97
N GLN A 660 19.48 15.50 14.95
CA GLN A 660 20.41 14.52 15.49
C GLN A 660 20.85 13.51 14.41
N LEU A 661 19.90 13.00 13.62
CA LEU A 661 20.20 12.00 12.60
C LEU A 661 21.24 12.52 11.59
N LEU A 662 21.03 13.71 11.01
CA LEU A 662 21.93 14.26 10.00
C LEU A 662 23.25 14.76 10.62
N ALA A 663 23.21 15.51 11.71
CA ALA A 663 24.40 16.15 12.27
C ALA A 663 25.39 15.11 12.83
N GLU A 664 24.94 14.16 13.65
CA GLU A 664 25.84 13.12 14.21
C GLU A 664 26.34 12.15 13.14
N SER A 665 25.53 11.85 12.12
CA SER A 665 25.95 10.91 11.09
C SER A 665 26.96 11.55 10.13
N THR A 666 26.75 12.81 9.73
CA THR A 666 27.51 13.41 8.61
C THR A 666 28.59 14.39 9.05
N GLY A 667 28.50 14.99 10.25
CA GLY A 667 29.38 16.04 10.76
C GLY A 667 30.77 15.57 11.19
N LYS A 668 31.56 15.03 10.25
CA LYS A 668 32.86 14.37 10.48
C LYS A 668 33.90 14.85 9.48
N ASP A 669 35.18 14.80 9.87
CA ASP A 669 36.33 15.14 9.01
C ASP A 669 36.24 16.50 8.30
N ALA A 670 35.69 17.50 9.00
CA ALA A 670 35.36 18.83 8.47
C ALA A 670 34.41 18.85 7.25
N ARG A 671 33.60 17.79 7.12
CA ARG A 671 32.46 17.65 6.20
C ARG A 671 31.17 17.49 7.00
N GLY A 672 30.06 17.41 6.29
CA GLY A 672 28.75 17.11 6.85
C GLY A 672 27.68 18.09 6.39
N LEU A 673 26.45 17.74 6.73
CA LEU A 673 25.30 18.61 6.55
C LEU A 673 24.97 19.27 7.89
N VAL A 674 24.61 20.54 7.82
CA VAL A 674 24.16 21.33 8.97
C VAL A 674 22.63 21.40 8.90
N PRO A 675 21.90 20.52 9.61
CA PRO A 675 20.46 20.68 9.75
C PRO A 675 20.13 22.01 10.45
N VAL A 676 19.07 22.66 10.00
CA VAL A 676 18.55 23.90 10.58
C VAL A 676 17.06 23.76 10.81
N THR A 677 16.68 23.77 12.07
CA THR A 677 15.34 23.50 12.61
C THR A 677 14.77 24.77 13.24
N GLY A 678 13.43 24.91 13.25
CA GLY A 678 12.73 26.04 13.86
C GLY A 678 13.03 27.44 13.27
N GLU A 679 13.82 27.54 12.19
CA GLU A 679 14.14 28.80 11.53
C GLU A 679 12.90 29.34 10.80
N ALA A 680 12.45 30.54 11.17
CA ALA A 680 11.36 31.20 10.47
C ALA A 680 11.77 31.53 9.02
N LEU A 681 10.98 31.05 8.06
CA LEU A 681 11.25 31.25 6.64
C LEU A 681 11.18 32.74 6.27
N ALA A 682 12.14 33.20 5.47
CA ALA A 682 12.31 34.61 5.11
C ALA A 682 12.45 34.80 3.58
N PRO A 683 12.41 36.04 3.07
CA PRO A 683 12.70 36.30 1.66
C PRO A 683 14.17 36.00 1.29
N PRO A 684 14.49 35.78 0.00
CA PRO A 684 15.80 35.26 -0.42
C PRO A 684 17.02 36.11 -0.04
N ASP A 685 16.88 37.43 0.12
CA ASP A 685 17.97 38.34 0.52
C ASP A 685 18.51 38.08 1.94
N ARG A 686 17.84 37.21 2.72
CA ARG A 686 18.25 36.81 4.07
C ARG A 686 19.13 35.57 4.12
N TYR A 687 19.31 34.87 3.00
CA TYR A 687 20.02 33.59 2.97
C TYR A 687 21.30 33.65 2.13
N GLY A 688 22.28 32.83 2.52
CA GLY A 688 23.44 32.53 1.69
C GLY A 688 23.12 31.52 0.58
N ASN A 689 24.01 31.44 -0.40
CA ASN A 689 23.96 30.43 -1.47
C ASN A 689 24.27 28.99 -0.96
N ASP A 690 24.41 28.81 0.34
CA ASP A 690 24.73 27.58 1.06
C ASP A 690 23.50 26.83 1.59
N ARG A 691 22.30 27.38 1.41
CA ARG A 691 21.04 26.74 1.83
C ARG A 691 20.47 25.74 0.83
N VAL A 692 19.84 24.71 1.38
CA VAL A 692 18.83 23.82 0.80
C VAL A 692 17.60 23.89 1.71
N PHE A 693 16.41 24.04 1.14
CA PHE A 693 15.16 24.01 1.90
C PHE A 693 14.43 22.70 1.65
N VAL A 694 13.89 22.08 2.69
CA VAL A 694 13.20 20.78 2.60
C VAL A 694 11.82 20.90 3.23
N ALA A 695 10.78 20.89 2.39
CA ALA A 695 9.40 21.18 2.77
C ALA A 695 8.47 20.01 2.45
N PHE A 696 7.90 19.39 3.48
CA PHE A 696 7.08 18.20 3.37
C PHE A 696 5.92 18.27 4.37
N SER A 697 4.80 17.67 4.01
CA SER A 697 3.51 17.93 4.67
C SER A 697 2.50 16.87 4.28
N VAL A 698 1.42 16.74 5.06
CA VAL A 698 0.20 16.01 4.70
C VAL A 698 -0.80 16.95 4.03
N ASN A 699 -0.93 18.16 4.58
CA ASN A 699 -1.87 19.18 4.14
C ASN A 699 -1.21 20.17 3.17
N ASP A 700 -2.00 21.07 2.55
CA ASP A 700 -1.41 22.23 1.87
C ASP A 700 -0.65 23.09 2.89
N LEU A 701 0.60 23.45 2.59
CA LEU A 701 1.38 24.39 3.40
C LEU A 701 0.67 25.77 3.43
N PRO A 702 0.88 26.58 4.50
CA PRO A 702 0.35 27.92 4.54
C PRO A 702 0.77 28.72 3.29
N ARG A 703 -0.18 29.47 2.70
CA ARG A 703 0.05 30.20 1.44
C ARG A 703 1.26 31.14 1.49
N GLU A 704 1.55 31.72 2.65
CA GLU A 704 2.74 32.54 2.89
C GLU A 704 4.03 31.72 2.76
N THR A 705 4.08 30.53 3.35
CA THR A 705 5.18 29.57 3.23
C THR A 705 5.40 29.15 1.78
N GLU A 706 4.35 28.74 1.04
CA GLU A 706 4.47 28.40 -0.38
C GLU A 706 4.99 29.58 -1.21
N THR A 707 4.49 30.79 -0.97
CA THR A 707 4.94 32.01 -1.68
C THR A 707 6.43 32.29 -1.42
N LEU A 708 6.92 32.05 -0.19
CA LEU A 708 8.34 32.21 0.15
C LEU A 708 9.20 31.10 -0.49
N LEU A 709 8.74 29.85 -0.49
CA LEU A 709 9.44 28.74 -1.16
C LEU A 709 9.56 28.98 -2.69
N GLU A 710 8.51 29.48 -3.34
CA GLU A 710 8.54 29.90 -4.75
C GLU A 710 9.55 31.04 -5.00
N GLN A 711 9.64 32.02 -4.10
CA GLN A 711 10.64 33.08 -4.19
C GLN A 711 12.08 32.56 -4.03
N LEU A 712 12.29 31.60 -3.13
CA LEU A 712 13.59 30.96 -2.90
C LEU A 712 14.03 30.12 -4.12
N GLU A 713 13.13 29.35 -4.72
CA GLU A 713 13.39 28.66 -6.00
C GLU A 713 13.70 29.67 -7.12
N GLY A 714 12.92 30.75 -7.23
CA GLY A 714 13.13 31.81 -8.22
C GLY A 714 14.46 32.56 -8.07
N ALA A 715 14.99 32.65 -6.84
CA ALA A 715 16.32 33.18 -6.53
C ALA A 715 17.45 32.15 -6.71
N GLY A 716 17.14 30.90 -7.07
CA GLY A 716 18.14 29.84 -7.30
C GLY A 716 18.62 29.12 -6.04
N HIS A 717 17.85 29.14 -4.94
CA HIS A 717 18.04 28.18 -3.87
C HIS A 717 17.53 26.80 -4.28
N ALA A 718 18.16 25.74 -3.76
CA ALA A 718 17.63 24.40 -3.89
C ALA A 718 16.45 24.23 -2.91
N VAL A 719 15.30 23.83 -3.42
CA VAL A 719 14.12 23.50 -2.62
C VAL A 719 13.68 22.10 -3.00
N LEU A 720 13.53 21.24 -1.99
CA LEU A 720 13.04 19.87 -2.13
C LEU A 720 11.66 19.84 -1.46
N ARG A 721 10.63 19.40 -2.19
CA ARG A 721 9.27 19.36 -1.63
C ARG A 721 8.40 18.23 -2.15
N TRP A 722 7.63 17.63 -1.24
CA TRP A 722 6.71 16.52 -1.47
C TRP A 722 5.51 16.58 -0.51
N ARG A 723 4.59 15.63 -0.66
CA ARG A 723 3.41 15.46 0.20
C ARG A 723 3.23 14.00 0.57
N ASP A 724 2.94 13.75 1.83
CA ASP A 724 2.62 12.43 2.37
C ASP A 724 1.10 12.27 2.53
N PRO A 725 0.55 11.04 2.45
CA PRO A 725 -0.90 10.83 2.39
C PRO A 725 -1.63 11.10 3.71
N GLU A 726 -0.97 10.89 4.85
CA GLU A 726 -1.56 11.02 6.19
C GLU A 726 -0.44 11.08 7.26
N PRO A 727 -0.70 11.50 8.51
CA PRO A 727 0.33 11.60 9.53
C PRO A 727 1.04 10.27 9.86
N ALA A 728 0.37 9.13 9.68
CA ALA A 728 0.98 7.80 9.85
C ALA A 728 2.16 7.54 8.89
N ALA A 729 2.24 8.27 7.78
CA ALA A 729 3.39 8.24 6.86
C ALA A 729 4.70 8.77 7.49
N LEU A 730 4.67 9.33 8.71
CA LEU A 730 5.87 9.56 9.51
C LEU A 730 6.74 8.29 9.64
N GLY A 731 6.14 7.10 9.60
CA GLY A 731 6.87 5.83 9.56
C GLY A 731 7.71 5.67 8.30
N ALA A 732 7.19 6.10 7.14
CA ALA A 732 7.95 6.18 5.91
C ALA A 732 9.06 7.25 6.01
N GLU A 733 8.79 8.42 6.60
CA GLU A 733 9.82 9.46 6.79
C GLU A 733 11.00 8.97 7.64
N PHE A 734 10.78 8.24 8.73
CA PHE A 734 11.89 7.68 9.52
C PHE A 734 12.82 6.82 8.65
N VAL A 735 12.26 5.83 7.93
CA VAL A 735 13.05 4.96 7.01
C VAL A 735 13.71 5.76 5.89
N ARG A 736 12.98 6.69 5.27
CA ARG A 736 13.44 7.54 4.16
C ARG A 736 14.66 8.36 4.55
N TRP A 737 14.64 9.00 5.72
CA TRP A 737 15.75 9.80 6.21
C TRP A 737 16.92 8.97 6.74
N GLU A 738 16.67 7.80 7.33
CA GLU A 738 17.73 6.86 7.70
C GLU A 738 18.52 6.38 6.46
N ILE A 739 17.81 6.00 5.38
CA ILE A 739 18.40 5.62 4.08
C ILE A 739 19.06 6.81 3.39
N ALA A 740 18.44 7.99 3.40
CA ALA A 740 19.03 9.20 2.84
C ALA A 740 20.34 9.56 3.56
N THR A 741 20.37 9.46 4.89
CA THR A 741 21.57 9.75 5.70
C THR A 741 22.69 8.75 5.43
N ALA A 742 22.37 7.46 5.34
CA ALA A 742 23.34 6.43 4.94
C ALA A 742 23.91 6.68 3.52
N THR A 743 23.06 7.15 2.61
CA THR A 743 23.44 7.52 1.23
C THR A 743 24.31 8.78 1.21
N ILE A 744 23.96 9.82 1.98
CA ILE A 744 24.75 11.05 2.12
C ILE A 744 26.16 10.73 2.60
N GLY A 745 26.30 9.87 3.62
CA GLY A 745 27.60 9.42 4.12
C GLY A 745 28.49 8.84 3.02
N ALA A 746 27.94 7.96 2.17
CA ALA A 746 28.67 7.39 1.04
C ALA A 746 29.00 8.43 -0.05
N VAL A 747 28.13 9.40 -0.30
CA VAL A 747 28.37 10.48 -1.30
C VAL A 747 29.46 11.46 -0.85
N ILE A 748 29.46 11.85 0.43
CA ILE A 748 30.43 12.81 0.98
C ILE A 748 31.69 12.14 1.54
N GLY A 749 31.73 10.80 1.61
CA GLY A 749 32.86 10.00 2.05
C GLY A 749 33.12 10.07 3.55
N VAL A 750 32.08 9.81 4.36
CA VAL A 750 32.16 9.64 5.82
C VAL A 750 31.34 8.42 6.26
N ASP A 751 31.73 7.80 7.36
CA ASP A 751 30.94 6.76 8.04
C ASP A 751 29.73 7.42 8.73
N PRO A 752 28.47 7.04 8.43
CA PRO A 752 27.30 7.62 9.07
C PRO A 752 27.01 7.02 10.46
N PHE A 753 27.67 5.92 10.86
CA PHE A 753 27.29 5.14 12.04
C PHE A 753 28.22 5.30 13.26
N ASP A 754 29.44 5.82 13.08
CA ASP A 754 30.33 6.17 14.18
C ASP A 754 29.95 7.49 14.90
N GLU A 755 30.54 7.70 16.08
CA GLU A 755 30.21 8.77 17.03
C GLU A 755 31.45 9.30 17.80
N PRO A 756 32.52 9.75 17.12
CA PRO A 756 33.78 10.10 17.78
C PRO A 756 33.63 11.27 18.76
N ASN A 757 32.99 12.37 18.37
CA ASN A 757 32.88 13.56 19.24
C ASN A 757 31.88 13.40 20.39
N VAL A 758 30.89 12.50 20.28
CA VAL A 758 30.02 12.13 21.41
C VAL A 758 30.84 11.41 22.48
N THR A 759 31.79 10.56 22.06
CA THR A 759 32.71 9.85 22.96
C THR A 759 33.69 10.83 23.63
N GLU A 760 34.24 11.78 22.87
CA GLU A 760 35.09 12.87 23.37
C GLU A 760 34.37 13.70 24.46
N ALA A 761 33.12 14.14 24.20
CA ALA A 761 32.33 14.91 25.15
C ALA A 761 32.04 14.14 26.45
N LYS A 762 31.76 12.83 26.36
CA LYS A 762 31.58 11.95 27.52
C LYS A 762 32.86 11.83 28.35
N GLN A 763 34.01 11.63 27.70
CA GLN A 763 35.31 11.54 28.38
C GLN A 763 35.69 12.87 29.07
N ALA A 764 35.48 14.01 28.41
CA ALA A 764 35.72 15.32 28.99
C ALA A 764 34.81 15.60 30.21
N THR A 765 33.54 15.19 30.13
CA THR A 765 32.57 15.30 31.24
C THR A 765 32.97 14.40 32.41
N GLN A 766 33.34 13.14 32.14
CA GLN A 766 33.79 12.21 33.17
C GLN A 766 35.06 12.73 33.88
N ALA A 767 36.06 13.19 33.14
CA ALA A 767 37.28 13.77 33.72
C ALA A 767 36.99 15.01 34.59
N ALA A 768 36.01 15.85 34.21
CA ALA A 768 35.58 16.99 35.01
C ALA A 768 34.88 16.55 36.32
N LEU A 769 34.06 15.50 36.28
CA LEU A 769 33.36 14.94 37.44
C LEU A 769 34.31 14.19 38.40
N GLU A 770 35.21 13.37 37.88
CA GLU A 770 36.26 12.69 38.67
C GLU A 770 37.14 13.69 39.40
N ARG A 771 37.51 14.78 38.71
CA ARG A 771 38.23 15.89 39.34
C ARG A 771 37.41 16.58 40.42
N PHE A 772 36.12 16.83 40.19
CA PHE A 772 35.23 17.42 41.19
C PHE A 772 35.12 16.54 42.45
N LEU A 773 34.97 15.22 42.27
CA LEU A 773 34.90 14.25 43.37
C LEU A 773 36.21 14.20 44.19
N LYS A 774 37.36 14.43 43.54
CA LYS A 774 38.68 14.47 44.19
C LYS A 774 38.98 15.81 44.87
N ASP A 775 38.73 16.93 44.19
CA ASP A 775 39.18 18.27 44.58
C ASP A 775 38.09 19.06 45.36
N GLY A 776 36.84 18.58 45.38
CA GLY A 776 35.67 19.26 45.96
C GLY A 776 35.18 20.48 45.17
N ARG A 777 35.76 20.74 43.99
CA ARG A 777 35.47 21.89 43.12
C ARG A 777 35.87 21.61 41.68
N PHE A 778 35.24 22.31 40.73
CA PHE A 778 35.67 22.29 39.34
C PHE A 778 36.97 23.09 39.14
N ALA A 779 37.63 22.86 38.01
CA ALA A 779 38.80 23.63 37.60
C ALA A 779 38.42 25.12 37.39
N ALA A 780 39.07 26.03 38.11
CA ALA A 780 38.92 27.47 37.88
C ALA A 780 39.32 27.82 36.45
N ARG A 781 38.48 28.58 35.74
CA ARG A 781 38.74 29.08 34.40
C ARG A 781 39.07 30.58 34.46
N PRO A 782 39.91 31.12 33.54
CA PRO A 782 40.08 32.56 33.40
C PRO A 782 38.73 33.27 33.23
N ARG A 783 38.49 34.31 34.04
CA ARG A 783 37.33 35.19 33.89
C ARG A 783 37.59 36.18 32.76
N LEU A 784 36.91 35.99 31.64
CA LEU A 784 37.08 36.80 30.43
C LEU A 784 36.33 38.13 30.51
N ALA A 785 35.17 38.13 31.15
CA ALA A 785 34.34 39.32 31.34
C ALA A 785 33.45 39.18 32.59
N GLU A 786 33.04 40.31 33.15
CA GLU A 786 32.02 40.37 34.20
C GLU A 786 31.12 41.58 33.99
N SER A 787 29.80 41.38 33.99
CA SER A 787 28.84 42.46 33.89
C SER A 787 27.52 42.08 34.54
N LYS A 788 26.93 43.01 35.32
CA LYS A 788 25.63 42.83 35.99
C LYS A 788 25.51 41.54 36.82
N GLY A 789 26.61 41.10 37.45
CA GLY A 789 26.66 39.86 38.25
C GLY A 789 26.80 38.56 37.44
N ILE A 790 26.95 38.64 36.12
CA ILE A 790 27.27 37.50 35.25
C ILE A 790 28.77 37.55 34.95
N ALA A 791 29.49 36.52 35.37
CA ALA A 791 30.87 36.26 34.97
C ALA A 791 30.91 35.28 33.79
N VAL A 792 31.74 35.57 32.78
CA VAL A 792 32.03 34.67 31.67
C VAL A 792 33.41 34.07 31.91
N GLU A 793 33.49 32.76 32.09
CA GLU A 793 34.74 32.05 32.41
C GLU A 793 35.03 30.96 31.37
N ALA A 794 36.16 31.07 30.67
CA ALA A 794 36.55 30.16 29.60
C ALA A 794 38.09 30.07 29.48
N PRO A 795 38.64 29.05 28.81
CA PRO A 795 40.07 28.99 28.51
C PRO A 795 40.55 30.26 27.80
N GLN A 796 41.78 30.71 28.07
CA GLN A 796 42.34 31.95 27.51
C GLN A 796 42.21 32.02 25.98
N ALA A 797 42.44 30.90 25.29
CA ALA A 797 42.31 30.80 23.83
C ALA A 797 40.91 31.16 23.28
N ILE A 798 39.84 30.94 24.06
CA ILE A 798 38.48 31.40 23.71
C ILE A 798 38.38 32.92 23.89
N GLY A 799 39.01 33.48 24.93
CA GLY A 799 39.17 34.92 25.09
C GLY A 799 39.94 35.56 23.94
N ASP A 800 41.00 34.91 23.47
CA ASP A 800 41.82 35.38 22.34
C ASP A 800 41.08 35.27 20.99
N LEU A 801 40.17 34.29 20.85
CA LEU A 801 39.25 34.15 19.71
C LEU A 801 38.13 35.20 19.71
N LEU A 802 37.60 35.53 20.90
CA LEU A 802 36.54 36.53 21.10
C LEU A 802 37.09 37.97 21.19
N ALA A 803 38.41 38.13 21.33
CA ALA A 803 39.06 39.43 21.31
C ALA A 803 38.76 40.15 19.98
N PRO A 804 38.36 41.43 19.99
CA PRO A 804 37.98 42.13 18.78
C PRO A 804 39.17 42.21 17.83
N ARG A 805 39.08 41.50 16.70
CA ARG A 805 40.04 41.59 15.60
C ARG A 805 39.96 42.97 14.95
N VAL A 806 40.72 43.92 15.49
CA VAL A 806 40.97 45.21 14.84
C VAL A 806 41.82 44.92 13.60
N ASN A 807 41.25 45.16 12.42
CA ASN A 807 41.88 44.84 11.14
C ASN A 807 43.27 45.47 11.02
N GLY A 808 44.22 44.70 10.50
CA GLY A 808 45.59 45.17 10.27
C GLY A 808 45.65 46.27 9.21
N ARG A 809 45.80 47.53 9.67
CA ARG A 809 46.62 48.58 9.08
C ARG A 809 46.83 49.70 10.09
N ASP A 810 48.01 50.31 10.03
CA ASP A 810 48.43 51.42 10.91
C ASP A 810 47.47 52.61 10.81
N ALA A 811 47.11 53.19 11.95
CA ALA A 811 46.16 54.29 12.07
C ALA A 811 46.55 55.27 13.19
N SER A 812 47.79 55.77 13.14
CA SER A 812 48.16 57.00 13.82
C SER A 812 47.41 58.22 13.23
N ARG A 813 46.13 58.42 13.60
CA ARG A 813 45.36 59.70 13.67
C ARG A 813 43.83 59.47 13.70
N GLY A 814 43.13 60.24 14.55
CA GLY A 814 41.72 60.64 14.32
C GLY A 814 40.65 59.93 15.17
N ARG A 815 40.00 60.69 16.06
CA ARG A 815 38.95 60.25 17.00
C ARG A 815 37.56 60.12 16.37
N GLY A 816 36.71 59.26 16.96
CA GLY A 816 35.24 59.27 16.85
C GLY A 816 34.66 58.20 15.91
N THR A 817 33.52 57.54 16.18
CA THR A 817 32.54 57.67 17.29
C THR A 817 31.68 56.40 17.44
N THR A 818 31.25 56.11 18.67
CA THR A 818 30.06 55.32 19.08
C THR A 818 29.79 53.93 18.48
N SER A 819 29.95 52.90 19.31
CA SER A 819 29.36 51.58 19.13
C SER A 819 27.84 51.59 19.39
N ARG A 820 27.08 50.73 18.68
CA ARG A 820 25.70 50.35 19.05
C ARG A 820 25.67 48.88 19.45
N CYS A 821 25.17 48.59 20.65
CA CYS A 821 24.97 47.23 21.13
C CYS A 821 23.82 46.54 20.39
N TRP A 822 23.95 45.23 20.19
CA TRP A 822 22.81 44.37 19.88
C TRP A 822 21.95 44.21 21.13
N ALA A 823 20.64 44.43 20.99
CA ALA A 823 19.66 44.17 22.04
C ALA A 823 18.96 42.83 21.78
N THR A 824 18.89 42.00 22.81
CA THR A 824 18.19 40.72 22.79
C THR A 824 16.69 40.92 22.99
N SER A 825 15.87 40.35 22.12
CA SER A 825 14.43 40.15 22.33
C SER A 825 14.17 38.68 22.68
N GLY A 826 13.78 38.40 23.92
CA GLY A 826 13.53 37.03 24.38
C GLY A 826 12.05 36.66 24.51
N ALA A 827 11.83 35.36 24.75
CA ALA A 827 10.67 34.73 25.38
C ALA A 827 9.27 34.98 24.77
N ARG A 828 8.70 33.95 24.15
CA ARG A 828 7.25 33.70 24.18
C ARG A 828 6.95 32.58 25.16
N ARG A 829 5.95 32.80 26.01
CA ARG A 829 5.37 31.78 26.90
C ARG A 829 4.23 31.07 26.17
N SER A 830 4.14 29.76 26.33
CA SER A 830 2.88 29.02 26.22
C SER A 830 2.14 29.10 27.56
N SER A 831 0.87 29.51 27.54
CA SER A 831 -0.04 29.33 28.67
C SER A 831 -1.49 29.53 28.21
N THR A 832 -2.22 28.43 28.04
CA THR A 832 -3.67 28.42 27.90
C THR A 832 -4.32 28.25 29.26
N SER A 833 -5.04 29.27 29.73
CA SER A 833 -6.14 29.08 30.69
C SER A 833 -7.14 30.21 30.48
N GLY A 834 -8.42 29.86 30.38
CA GLY A 834 -9.50 30.83 30.13
C GLY A 834 -10.24 31.18 31.42
N PHE A 835 -10.61 32.45 31.57
CA PHE A 835 -11.73 32.88 32.42
C PHE A 835 -12.48 34.02 31.72
N SER A 836 -13.81 34.03 31.86
CA SER A 836 -14.70 34.92 31.11
C SER A 836 -15.13 36.15 31.91
N ALA A 837 -15.30 37.32 31.25
CA ALA A 837 -16.35 38.30 31.58
C ALA A 837 -16.54 39.41 30.50
N SER A 838 -17.72 39.43 29.87
CA SER A 838 -18.53 40.59 29.43
C SER A 838 -17.90 41.94 28.96
N VAL A 839 -17.99 42.21 27.63
CA VAL A 839 -18.89 43.21 26.95
C VAL A 839 -19.26 44.49 27.74
N PRO A 840 -19.04 45.74 27.24
CA PRO A 840 -19.84 46.29 26.11
C PRO A 840 -19.15 47.25 25.08
N PRO A 841 -19.85 47.61 23.97
CA PRO A 841 -19.35 48.42 22.83
C PRO A 841 -20.15 49.77 22.67
N PRO A 842 -20.21 50.47 21.50
CA PRO A 842 -19.23 50.84 20.45
C PRO A 842 -19.19 52.36 20.11
N GLY A 843 -18.32 52.79 19.17
CA GLY A 843 -18.44 54.05 18.39
C GLY A 843 -17.10 54.79 18.18
N GLY A 844 -16.82 55.54 17.09
CA GLY A 844 -17.60 55.75 15.87
C GLY A 844 -17.05 56.84 14.93
N SER A 845 -16.15 56.48 13.99
CA SER A 845 -15.86 57.11 12.67
C SER A 845 -15.42 58.61 12.51
N ARG A 846 -14.53 58.83 11.51
CA ARG A 846 -14.12 60.12 10.85
C ARG A 846 -13.18 61.02 11.69
N SER A 847 -12.25 61.82 11.16
CA SER A 847 -11.90 62.26 9.78
C SER A 847 -10.41 62.68 9.63
N SER A 848 -9.86 62.66 8.41
CA SER A 848 -8.50 63.11 8.01
C SER A 848 -8.46 64.59 7.51
N PRO A 849 -7.38 65.10 6.86
CA PRO A 849 -5.98 65.40 7.24
C PRO A 849 -5.70 66.94 7.09
N PRO A 850 -4.45 67.53 6.91
CA PRO A 850 -3.69 67.49 5.61
C PRO A 850 -2.15 67.83 5.57
N ARG A 851 -1.48 67.52 4.42
CA ARG A 851 -0.36 68.27 3.72
C ARG A 851 1.04 68.44 4.39
N SER A 852 2.19 68.68 3.72
CA SER A 852 2.56 68.97 2.29
C SER A 852 4.08 68.85 1.94
N ALA A 853 4.39 68.51 0.66
CA ALA A 853 5.53 68.96 -0.22
C ALA A 853 7.02 68.66 0.19
N THR A 854 8.07 68.63 -0.67
CA THR A 854 8.38 69.08 -2.07
C THR A 854 9.37 68.13 -2.83
N GLY A 855 9.46 68.18 -4.18
CA GLY A 855 10.48 67.49 -5.05
C GLY A 855 11.74 68.34 -5.35
N PRO A 856 12.43 68.29 -6.54
CA PRO A 856 12.14 67.56 -7.82
C PRO A 856 13.41 67.08 -8.65
N ALA A 857 13.25 66.92 -9.99
CA ALA A 857 14.22 66.78 -11.12
C ALA A 857 14.61 65.33 -11.59
N SER A 858 14.84 65.00 -12.89
CA SER A 858 14.56 65.62 -14.22
C SER A 858 14.87 64.56 -15.33
N CYS A 859 14.07 64.33 -16.38
CA CYS A 859 14.20 64.88 -17.76
C CYS A 859 13.30 64.08 -18.75
N ILE A 860 13.09 64.58 -19.99
CA ILE A 860 12.07 64.12 -20.97
C ILE A 860 12.74 63.55 -22.29
N PRO A 861 12.04 63.22 -23.41
CA PRO A 861 11.83 61.85 -23.97
C PRO A 861 12.52 61.64 -25.36
N PRO A 862 12.11 60.74 -26.31
CA PRO A 862 10.80 60.77 -27.04
C PRO A 862 10.17 59.43 -27.54
N ALA A 863 8.89 59.50 -27.94
CA ALA A 863 8.22 58.85 -29.11
C ALA A 863 8.24 57.29 -29.32
N SER A 864 7.25 56.62 -29.95
CA SER A 864 5.90 56.98 -30.46
C SER A 864 5.12 55.73 -30.94
N SER A 865 3.77 55.84 -31.06
CA SER A 865 2.88 55.17 -32.07
C SER A 865 2.74 53.61 -32.09
N THR A 866 1.60 52.97 -32.38
CA THR A 866 0.20 53.39 -32.66
C THR A 866 -0.79 52.20 -32.59
N ARG A 867 -2.03 52.48 -32.13
CA ARG A 867 -3.36 51.97 -32.54
C ARG A 867 -3.55 50.56 -33.15
N GLY A 868 -4.62 49.86 -32.71
CA GLY A 868 -5.29 48.83 -33.51
C GLY A 868 -6.37 48.00 -32.78
N ASP A 869 -7.57 48.55 -32.62
CA ASP A 869 -8.82 47.80 -32.30
C ASP A 869 -9.71 47.84 -33.57
N PRO A 870 -10.51 46.80 -33.90
CA PRO A 870 -11.89 46.77 -33.37
C PRO A 870 -12.58 45.40 -33.19
N THR A 871 -13.71 45.43 -32.49
CA THR A 871 -14.79 44.41 -32.36
C THR A 871 -15.79 44.50 -33.56
N PRO A 872 -17.04 43.91 -33.65
CA PRO A 872 -17.89 43.20 -32.65
C PRO A 872 -18.83 42.04 -33.18
N ALA A 873 -19.90 41.75 -32.41
CA ALA A 873 -21.19 41.03 -32.71
C ALA A 873 -21.38 39.65 -32.00
N SER A 874 -22.18 39.52 -30.92
CA SER A 874 -23.67 39.42 -30.78
C SER A 874 -24.20 37.96 -30.92
N SER A 875 -25.25 37.44 -30.23
CA SER A 875 -26.30 38.03 -29.40
C SER A 875 -26.94 37.07 -28.34
N SER A 876 -27.27 37.66 -27.17
CA SER A 876 -28.43 37.49 -26.25
C SER A 876 -29.39 36.27 -26.21
N SER A 877 -29.75 35.82 -24.98
CA SER A 877 -31.15 35.87 -24.43
C SER A 877 -31.23 35.46 -22.93
N SER A 878 -32.42 35.53 -22.31
CA SER A 878 -32.62 35.44 -20.84
C SER A 878 -34.05 34.91 -20.47
N ARG A 879 -34.47 34.62 -19.22
CA ARG A 879 -34.02 35.18 -17.92
C ARG A 879 -33.84 34.20 -16.71
N PRO A 880 -34.71 33.99 -15.67
CA PRO A 880 -34.15 33.95 -14.30
C PRO A 880 -34.65 32.90 -13.26
N THR A 881 -33.85 32.73 -12.19
CA THR A 881 -34.22 32.44 -10.78
C THR A 881 -35.11 31.23 -10.43
N ARG A 882 -34.59 30.35 -9.55
CA ARG A 882 -34.88 30.37 -8.09
C ARG A 882 -33.98 29.41 -7.30
N VAL A 883 -33.26 29.95 -6.33
CA VAL A 883 -32.58 29.16 -5.27
C VAL A 883 -33.62 28.76 -4.22
N ARG A 884 -33.58 27.50 -3.75
CA ARG A 884 -34.47 27.02 -2.68
C ARG A 884 -33.64 26.42 -1.54
N THR A 885 -33.45 27.20 -0.49
CA THR A 885 -32.92 26.73 0.80
C THR A 885 -33.95 25.85 1.51
N PHE A 886 -33.49 24.83 2.24
CA PHE A 886 -34.33 24.06 3.16
C PHE A 886 -33.69 23.99 4.55
N ARG A 887 -34.43 24.50 5.55
CA ARG A 887 -34.13 24.41 6.98
C ARG A 887 -35.45 24.39 7.75
N SER A 888 -35.84 23.24 8.29
CA SER A 888 -36.82 23.06 9.39
C SER A 888 -37.17 21.58 9.54
N ARG A 889 -37.55 21.02 10.69
CA ARG A 889 -37.47 21.40 12.12
C ARG A 889 -37.79 20.12 12.90
N ALA A 890 -37.30 19.98 14.13
CA ALA A 890 -37.68 18.87 15.01
C ALA A 890 -39.16 18.94 15.44
N ARG A 891 -39.76 17.79 15.76
CA ARG A 891 -40.87 17.64 16.72
C ARG A 891 -40.70 16.37 17.55
N ILE A 892 -41.16 16.45 18.79
CA ILE A 892 -41.09 15.45 19.86
C ILE A 892 -42.52 15.01 20.21
N SER A 893 -42.75 13.73 20.51
CA SER A 893 -43.77 13.27 21.48
C SER A 893 -43.59 11.78 21.85
N PRO A 894 -44.14 11.29 22.99
CA PRO A 894 -43.53 10.20 23.76
C PRO A 894 -44.45 9.00 24.10
N SER A 895 -43.86 8.02 24.82
CA SER A 895 -44.46 6.90 25.60
C SER A 895 -45.24 5.83 24.80
N ALA A 896 -45.25 4.53 25.13
CA ALA A 896 -45.12 3.86 26.43
C ALA A 896 -44.80 2.35 26.28
N ARG A 897 -44.37 1.74 27.41
CA ARG A 897 -43.98 0.32 27.64
C ARG A 897 -42.56 -0.05 27.21
#